data_AF-A0AAN8MXQ6-F1
#
_entry.id   AF-A0AAN8MXQ6-F1
#
_cell.length_a   1.000
_cell.length_b   1.000
_cell.length_c   1.000
_cell.angle_alpha   90.00
_cell.angle_beta   90.00
_cell.angle_gamma   90.00
#
_symmetry.space_group_name_H-M   'P 1'
#
loop_
_entity.id
_entity.type
_entity.pdbx_description
1 polymer ?
#
loop_
_entity_poly.entity_id
_entity_poly.type
_entity_poly.pdbx_seq_one_letter_code
_entity_poly.pdbx_strand_id
1 'polypeptide(L)'
;MTSGRVDVDNCPKGALPNPDIQQVQHFPSSCFCVSVSVSAFKLQLQPQSPSPLNLCPRFRAPLADLRAEHEQKDAPKPSPDNSEVLAIQLGSQSESQAIQRRHGEFLFRIRQTVGLSIARTADEAIEFINTRHPAFILVIDSEFANPDYRRLQDEVAFIIEHGAALIMCGEFPRNVDTEKFRTMALNAFNLGWDIGPIHKGNFTLHKTCDVLDGIHRSEDIQIELQMAAALIGRVEDKSRLYICKDFDQSQNKTFAAIAFEKRGQGYFGWVGDINGLGVIHNVIFKFIDRAGPKFRAGRLRSLRQGRNMPQDRGGRPADHSRNKKAIRANKPARRQCGPCDNCGRDFTTQICFDCKVVFYCSMSCMNAAARRHKEVCAANRVTLSQAIEMADQGNPMPLVRELVISPKDHQEVLELLIDCYRFRVEDLHKISGIQAGCYRNSTVGDVHLEEFVNFLRQLQRSNQPARPPWWELASQVQCEDMACNHIMRYYIGNPINENEVITHYGNQLMPTALRALSNILYGGPVPERAEGYEGPGNGDPTMEPDHIPGLSGGDDQWGRDSSSGTDDIDKALGNLKLENPVSPLAALETKTEASLPTRSSSPAPKATQSAPVAPQAPPPRPAQKKKREPIVHVWEPPTATDSN
;
A
#
# COMPACT_ATOMS: atom_id res chain seq x y z
N MET A 1 82.57 -5.40 29.17
CA MET A 1 83.43 -4.22 28.95
C MET A 1 82.65 -3.24 28.09
N THR A 2 82.45 -2.00 28.59
CA THR A 2 82.20 -0.72 27.88
C THR A 2 81.15 -0.68 26.75
N SER A 3 79.98 -0.05 26.95
CA SER A 3 79.68 1.39 26.75
C SER A 3 79.47 1.81 25.30
N GLY A 4 78.31 2.43 25.00
CA GLY A 4 78.11 3.23 23.78
C GLY A 4 76.67 3.71 23.60
N ARG A 5 76.44 5.02 23.83
CA ARG A 5 75.21 5.80 23.69
C ARG A 5 75.51 6.93 22.70
N VAL A 6 74.66 7.21 21.71
CA VAL A 6 74.65 8.48 20.96
C VAL A 6 73.22 8.77 20.44
N ASP A 7 72.74 9.98 20.74
CA ASP A 7 71.57 10.69 20.21
C ASP A 7 71.89 11.41 18.89
N VAL A 8 70.90 11.63 18.00
CA VAL A 8 70.88 12.78 17.05
C VAL A 8 69.44 13.22 16.73
N ASP A 9 69.22 14.53 16.86
CA ASP A 9 68.05 15.36 16.52
C ASP A 9 67.77 15.53 15.00
N ASN A 10 66.51 15.82 14.61
CA ASN A 10 66.06 17.14 14.10
C ASN A 10 64.76 17.14 13.25
N CYS A 11 64.00 18.22 13.44
CA CYS A 11 62.73 18.66 12.82
C CYS A 11 62.89 19.13 11.33
N PRO A 12 61.84 19.42 10.52
CA PRO A 12 60.91 20.52 10.80
C PRO A 12 59.43 20.35 10.37
N LYS A 13 58.60 21.21 10.99
CA LYS A 13 57.17 21.45 10.73
C LYS A 13 56.99 22.39 9.52
N GLY A 14 55.97 22.11 8.70
CA GLY A 14 55.44 23.01 7.68
C GLY A 14 53.91 22.98 7.68
N ALA A 15 53.29 24.15 7.78
CA ALA A 15 51.85 24.38 7.86
C ALA A 15 51.21 24.55 6.47
N LEU A 16 49.96 24.10 6.31
CA LEU A 16 49.07 24.45 5.18
C LEU A 16 47.59 24.52 5.66
N PRO A 17 46.69 25.22 4.91
CA PRO A 17 45.64 26.05 5.50
C PRO A 17 44.21 25.48 5.41
N ASN A 18 43.34 26.08 6.22
CA ASN A 18 41.87 25.98 6.24
C ASN A 18 41.23 26.45 4.91
N PRO A 19 40.13 25.83 4.45
CA PRO A 19 39.22 26.44 3.50
C PRO A 19 37.97 27.02 4.19
N ASP A 20 37.58 28.19 3.70
CA ASP A 20 36.49 29.04 4.13
C ASP A 20 35.08 28.43 3.94
N ILE A 21 34.22 28.75 4.90
CA ILE A 21 32.78 28.51 4.91
C ILE A 21 32.10 29.64 4.10
N GLN A 22 31.48 29.31 2.97
CA GLN A 22 30.58 30.24 2.28
C GLN A 22 29.15 30.14 2.82
N GLN A 23 28.64 31.31 3.22
CA GLN A 23 27.26 31.56 3.62
C GLN A 23 26.31 31.41 2.42
N VAL A 24 25.28 30.58 2.56
CA VAL A 24 24.16 30.49 1.64
C VAL A 24 23.16 31.62 1.94
N GLN A 25 22.96 32.50 0.95
CA GLN A 25 21.93 33.54 0.98
C GLN A 25 20.54 32.95 0.67
N HIS A 26 19.56 33.30 1.50
CA HIS A 26 18.14 32.99 1.31
C HIS A 26 17.55 33.83 0.15
N PHE A 27 16.96 33.17 -0.84
CA PHE A 27 16.03 33.78 -1.80
C PHE A 27 14.58 33.66 -1.30
N PRO A 28 13.75 34.72 -1.39
CA PRO A 28 12.32 34.62 -1.10
C PRO A 28 11.54 34.09 -2.31
N SER A 29 10.72 33.08 -2.08
CA SER A 29 9.77 32.51 -3.03
C SER A 29 8.58 33.45 -3.23
N SER A 30 8.45 34.03 -4.43
CA SER A 30 7.27 34.78 -4.85
C SER A 30 6.18 33.83 -5.35
N CYS A 31 5.04 33.80 -4.67
CA CYS A 31 3.83 33.11 -5.13
C CYS A 31 3.12 33.96 -6.18
N PHE A 32 3.01 33.45 -7.42
CA PHE A 32 2.08 33.97 -8.41
C PHE A 32 0.70 33.33 -8.20
N CYS A 33 -0.26 34.10 -7.68
CA CYS A 33 -1.67 33.74 -7.72
C CYS A 33 -2.25 34.11 -9.10
N VAL A 34 -2.51 33.11 -9.94
CA VAL A 34 -3.35 33.28 -11.13
C VAL A 34 -4.80 33.01 -10.73
N SER A 35 -5.57 34.08 -10.56
CA SER A 35 -7.01 34.02 -10.35
C SER A 35 -7.73 33.75 -11.68
N VAL A 36 -8.23 32.53 -11.87
CA VAL A 36 -9.13 32.18 -12.98
C VAL A 36 -10.56 32.51 -12.57
N SER A 37 -11.19 33.44 -13.28
CA SER A 37 -12.59 33.82 -13.11
C SER A 37 -13.48 32.82 -13.84
N VAL A 38 -14.36 32.12 -13.13
CA VAL A 38 -15.33 31.18 -13.70
C VAL A 38 -16.64 31.91 -13.94
N SER A 39 -16.95 32.17 -15.22
CA SER A 39 -18.24 32.73 -15.65
C SER A 39 -19.36 31.70 -15.50
N ALA A 40 -20.39 32.04 -14.73
CA ALA A 40 -21.58 31.24 -14.52
C ALA A 40 -22.51 31.28 -15.75
N PHE A 41 -22.76 30.12 -16.36
CA PHE A 41 -23.83 29.93 -17.34
C PHE A 41 -25.17 29.75 -16.61
N LYS A 42 -26.11 30.67 -16.85
CA LYS A 42 -27.48 30.63 -16.34
C LYS A 42 -28.40 30.07 -17.42
N LEU A 43 -28.77 28.79 -17.32
CA LEU A 43 -29.81 28.18 -18.16
C LEU A 43 -31.19 28.48 -17.55
N GLN A 44 -32.01 29.20 -18.30
CA GLN A 44 -33.42 29.46 -18.00
C GLN A 44 -34.27 28.32 -18.59
N LEU A 45 -34.93 27.55 -17.73
CA LEU A 45 -35.97 26.59 -18.12
C LEU A 45 -37.34 27.25 -17.99
N GLN A 46 -38.12 27.24 -19.08
CA GLN A 46 -39.54 27.60 -19.09
C GLN A 46 -40.40 26.43 -18.57
N PRO A 47 -41.43 26.68 -17.76
CA PRO A 47 -42.36 25.65 -17.33
C PRO A 47 -43.50 25.47 -18.35
N GLN A 48 -43.76 24.22 -18.77
CA GLN A 48 -44.98 23.84 -19.48
C GLN A 48 -46.09 23.46 -18.50
N SER A 49 -47.29 23.98 -18.76
CA SER A 49 -48.54 23.75 -18.02
C SER A 49 -49.22 22.42 -18.39
N PRO A 50 -49.85 21.69 -17.45
CA PRO A 50 -50.68 20.54 -17.77
C PRO A 50 -52.15 20.93 -18.03
N SER A 51 -52.76 20.25 -19.00
CA SER A 51 -54.19 20.36 -19.33
C SER A 51 -55.06 19.43 -18.45
N PRO A 52 -56.34 19.76 -18.21
CA PRO A 52 -57.19 19.05 -17.25
C PRO A 52 -57.94 17.87 -17.88
N LEU A 53 -58.11 16.78 -17.12
CA LEU A 53 -59.00 15.66 -17.47
C LEU A 53 -60.35 15.81 -16.78
N ASN A 54 -61.38 15.50 -17.57
CA ASN A 54 -62.80 15.65 -17.30
C ASN A 54 -63.34 14.71 -16.20
N LEU A 55 -64.31 15.24 -15.47
CA LEU A 55 -65.13 14.61 -14.44
C LEU A 55 -66.41 13.97 -14.99
N CYS A 56 -66.97 13.06 -14.17
CA CYS A 56 -68.38 12.63 -14.00
C CYS A 56 -68.80 11.25 -14.55
N PRO A 57 -69.86 10.60 -13.97
CA PRO A 57 -70.41 10.73 -12.61
C PRO A 57 -70.85 9.42 -11.90
N ARG A 58 -70.95 9.52 -10.56
CA ARG A 58 -71.98 8.99 -9.64
C ARG A 58 -72.57 7.58 -9.87
N PHE A 59 -72.34 6.71 -8.88
CA PHE A 59 -73.42 5.91 -8.28
C PHE A 59 -73.39 6.04 -6.75
N ARG A 60 -74.57 6.11 -6.15
CA ARG A 60 -74.84 6.41 -4.74
C ARG A 60 -75.59 5.21 -4.13
N ALA A 61 -75.32 5.00 -2.84
CA ALA A 61 -76.09 4.25 -1.82
C ALA A 61 -75.45 2.91 -1.35
N PRO A 62 -75.70 2.47 -0.10
CA PRO A 62 -75.93 3.26 1.12
C PRO A 62 -75.03 2.82 2.30
N LEU A 63 -74.82 3.76 3.22
CA LEU A 63 -74.27 3.51 4.56
C LEU A 63 -75.22 2.62 5.37
N ALA A 64 -74.67 1.59 6.00
CA ALA A 64 -75.21 0.96 7.19
C ALA A 64 -74.11 0.91 8.25
N ASP A 65 -74.47 1.37 9.45
CA ASP A 65 -73.74 1.34 10.71
C ASP A 65 -73.10 -0.02 10.99
N LEU A 66 -71.89 -0.01 11.55
CA LEU A 66 -71.49 -0.85 12.69
C LEU A 66 -70.19 -0.32 13.32
N ARG A 67 -70.36 0.35 14.46
CA ARG A 67 -69.34 0.47 15.51
C ARG A 67 -69.06 -0.92 16.08
N ALA A 68 -67.80 -1.36 16.11
CA ALA A 68 -67.18 -2.07 17.22
C ALA A 68 -65.72 -2.45 16.91
N GLU A 69 -64.82 -1.97 17.79
CA GLU A 69 -63.65 -2.69 18.31
C GLU A 69 -62.67 -3.39 17.35
N HIS A 70 -61.57 -2.70 17.03
CA HIS A 70 -60.25 -3.32 17.18
C HIS A 70 -59.18 -2.23 17.35
N GLU A 71 -58.90 -1.87 18.60
CA GLU A 71 -57.67 -1.17 18.96
C GLU A 71 -56.54 -2.18 18.89
N GLN A 72 -56.11 -2.46 17.65
CA GLN A 72 -55.00 -3.34 17.35
C GLN A 72 -53.73 -2.59 17.74
N LYS A 73 -53.29 -2.87 18.96
CA LYS A 73 -52.00 -2.46 19.51
C LYS A 73 -50.92 -2.97 18.57
N ASP A 74 -50.47 -2.12 17.65
CA ASP A 74 -49.37 -2.38 16.73
C ASP A 74 -48.16 -2.83 17.55
N ALA A 75 -47.93 -4.14 17.58
CA ALA A 75 -46.68 -4.67 18.10
C ALA A 75 -45.55 -4.02 17.29
N PRO A 76 -44.53 -3.44 17.93
CA PRO A 76 -43.42 -2.82 17.20
C PRO A 76 -42.85 -3.88 16.26
N LYS A 77 -42.99 -3.65 14.94
CA LYS A 77 -42.34 -4.47 13.92
C LYS A 77 -40.88 -4.65 14.36
N PRO A 78 -40.37 -5.88 14.51
CA PRO A 78 -38.99 -6.09 14.90
C PRO A 78 -38.13 -5.29 13.93
N SER A 79 -37.46 -4.27 14.46
CA SER A 79 -36.52 -3.48 13.68
C SER A 79 -35.51 -4.46 13.08
N PRO A 80 -35.20 -4.40 11.77
CA PRO A 80 -34.22 -5.28 11.16
C PRO A 80 -32.86 -5.04 11.83
N ASP A 81 -32.55 -5.82 12.86
CA ASP A 81 -31.47 -5.57 13.82
C ASP A 81 -30.08 -6.00 13.30
N ASN A 82 -29.90 -6.00 11.99
CA ASN A 82 -28.60 -6.27 11.37
C ASN A 82 -28.47 -5.32 10.18
N SER A 83 -27.91 -4.13 10.38
CA SER A 83 -27.34 -3.38 9.25
C SER A 83 -26.31 -4.28 8.60
N GLU A 84 -26.65 -4.84 7.44
CA GLU A 84 -25.76 -5.78 6.74
C GLU A 84 -24.72 -5.05 5.89
N VAL A 85 -24.96 -3.77 5.62
CA VAL A 85 -24.14 -2.93 4.75
C VAL A 85 -23.51 -1.80 5.54
N LEU A 86 -22.17 -1.73 5.50
CA LEU A 86 -21.37 -0.59 5.95
C LEU A 86 -20.91 0.22 4.74
N ALA A 87 -21.21 1.50 4.67
CA ALA A 87 -20.55 2.42 3.74
C ALA A 87 -19.42 3.16 4.47
N ILE A 88 -18.22 3.12 3.90
CA ILE A 88 -17.05 3.85 4.37
C ILE A 88 -16.94 5.13 3.58
N GLN A 89 -16.97 6.26 4.30
CA GLN A 89 -16.93 7.59 3.72
C GLN A 89 -15.94 8.50 4.47
N LEU A 90 -14.66 8.43 4.14
CA LEU A 90 -13.55 9.12 4.83
C LEU A 90 -13.24 10.51 4.26
N GLY A 91 -13.79 10.83 3.09
CA GLY A 91 -13.52 12.08 2.40
C GLY A 91 -13.99 13.32 3.16
N SER A 92 -13.51 14.47 2.70
CA SER A 92 -13.84 15.79 3.23
C SER A 92 -15.35 16.10 3.17
N GLN A 93 -15.78 17.15 3.88
CA GLN A 93 -17.19 17.56 3.88
C GLN A 93 -17.70 17.94 2.47
N SER A 94 -16.85 18.51 1.61
CA SER A 94 -17.19 18.83 0.23
C SER A 94 -17.42 17.58 -0.61
N GLU A 95 -16.58 16.55 -0.46
CA GLU A 95 -16.76 15.24 -1.10
C GLU A 95 -18.02 14.55 -0.60
N SER A 96 -18.28 14.60 0.70
CA SER A 96 -19.53 14.11 1.29
C SER A 96 -20.77 14.73 0.64
N GLN A 97 -20.76 16.03 0.38
CA GLN A 97 -21.83 16.71 -0.33
C GLN A 97 -21.90 16.32 -1.82
N ALA A 98 -20.78 16.01 -2.46
CA ALA A 98 -20.77 15.52 -3.83
C ALA A 98 -21.40 14.11 -3.92
N ILE A 99 -21.00 13.21 -3.02
CA ILE A 99 -21.56 11.86 -2.88
C ILE A 99 -23.07 11.93 -2.62
N GLN A 100 -23.51 12.74 -1.65
CA GLN A 100 -24.93 12.88 -1.34
C GLN A 100 -25.74 13.41 -2.54
N ARG A 101 -25.16 14.30 -3.35
CA ARG A 101 -25.84 14.86 -4.53
C ARG A 101 -25.95 13.84 -5.68
N ARG A 102 -24.91 13.03 -5.91
CA ARG A 102 -24.87 12.10 -7.07
C ARG A 102 -25.40 10.71 -6.75
N HIS A 103 -25.15 10.24 -5.53
CA HIS A 103 -25.47 8.88 -5.08
C HIS A 103 -26.46 8.85 -3.90
N GLY A 104 -27.04 9.98 -3.49
CA GLY A 104 -27.96 10.04 -2.37
C GLY A 104 -29.19 9.15 -2.53
N GLU A 105 -29.76 9.05 -3.74
CA GLU A 105 -30.88 8.16 -4.03
C GLU A 105 -30.49 6.69 -3.89
N PHE A 106 -29.30 6.31 -4.38
CA PHE A 106 -28.77 4.96 -4.25
C PHE A 106 -28.55 4.56 -2.79
N LEU A 107 -27.86 5.40 -2.02
CA LEU A 107 -27.62 5.17 -0.59
C LEU A 107 -28.93 5.14 0.20
N PHE A 108 -29.89 6.00 -0.15
CA PHE A 108 -31.23 5.96 0.43
C PHE A 108 -31.93 4.63 0.13
N ARG A 109 -31.88 4.16 -1.12
CA ARG A 109 -32.49 2.87 -1.51
C ARG A 109 -31.85 1.70 -0.75
N ILE A 110 -30.51 1.63 -0.64
CA ILE A 110 -29.83 0.58 0.14
C ILE A 110 -30.28 0.63 1.61
N ARG A 111 -30.36 1.84 2.18
CA ARG A 111 -30.80 2.03 3.56
C ARG A 111 -32.22 1.49 3.78
N GLN A 112 -33.12 1.68 2.82
CA GLN A 112 -34.50 1.18 2.91
C GLN A 112 -34.61 -0.34 2.72
N THR A 113 -33.76 -0.94 1.87
CA THR A 113 -33.91 -2.36 1.50
C THR A 113 -33.10 -3.31 2.36
N VAL A 114 -31.84 -3.00 2.68
CA VAL A 114 -30.90 -3.92 3.35
C VAL A 114 -30.42 -3.39 4.71
N GLY A 115 -30.62 -2.10 4.97
CA GLY A 115 -30.06 -1.42 6.14
C GLY A 115 -28.62 -0.98 5.89
N LEU A 116 -28.39 0.33 6.01
CA LEU A 116 -27.12 0.97 5.72
C LEU A 116 -26.63 1.75 6.94
N SER A 117 -25.39 1.50 7.33
CA SER A 117 -24.63 2.32 8.28
C SER A 117 -23.50 3.02 7.54
N ILE A 118 -23.25 4.30 7.85
CA ILE A 118 -22.18 5.09 7.23
C ILE A 118 -21.15 5.41 8.31
N ALA A 119 -19.90 5.03 8.10
CA ALA A 119 -18.77 5.42 8.94
C ALA A 119 -18.02 6.57 8.28
N ARG A 120 -17.76 7.64 9.05
CA ARG A 120 -17.09 8.86 8.57
C ARG A 120 -15.63 8.96 9.00
N THR A 121 -15.20 8.07 9.87
CA THR A 121 -13.81 7.96 10.32
C THR A 121 -13.35 6.51 10.25
N ALA A 122 -12.03 6.31 10.18
CA ALA A 122 -11.47 4.97 10.17
C ALA A 122 -11.79 4.20 11.45
N ASP A 123 -11.77 4.87 12.61
CA ASP A 123 -12.09 4.25 13.90
C ASP A 123 -13.56 3.83 13.98
N GLU A 124 -14.50 4.64 13.51
CA GLU A 124 -15.92 4.27 13.42
C GLU A 124 -16.12 3.04 12.52
N ALA A 125 -15.43 2.99 11.39
CA ALA A 125 -15.51 1.86 10.46
C ALA A 125 -14.92 0.58 11.09
N ILE A 126 -13.75 0.67 11.72
CA ILE A 126 -13.12 -0.45 12.44
C ILE A 126 -14.03 -0.94 13.58
N GLU A 127 -14.58 -0.02 14.39
CA GLU A 127 -15.51 -0.37 15.47
C GLU A 127 -16.73 -1.10 14.91
N PHE A 128 -17.31 -0.61 13.82
CA PHE A 128 -18.46 -1.25 13.18
C PHE A 128 -18.12 -2.65 12.65
N ILE A 129 -16.99 -2.79 11.96
CA ILE A 129 -16.49 -4.08 11.44
C ILE A 129 -16.32 -5.09 12.58
N ASN A 130 -15.75 -4.62 13.69
CA ASN A 130 -15.43 -5.45 14.86
C ASN A 130 -16.66 -5.85 15.68
N THR A 131 -17.70 -5.01 15.71
CA THR A 131 -18.89 -5.21 16.55
C THR A 131 -20.06 -5.82 15.80
N ARG A 132 -20.28 -5.42 14.53
CA ARG A 132 -21.46 -5.79 13.74
C ARG A 132 -21.15 -6.84 12.67
N HIS A 133 -19.89 -6.97 12.24
CA HIS A 133 -19.47 -7.90 11.18
C HIS A 133 -20.34 -7.77 9.90
N PRO A 134 -20.25 -6.63 9.19
CA PRO A 134 -21.06 -6.39 8.00
C PRO A 134 -20.81 -7.48 6.95
N ALA A 135 -21.89 -7.90 6.26
CA ALA A 135 -21.78 -8.81 5.13
C ALA A 135 -21.28 -8.07 3.87
N PHE A 136 -21.55 -6.76 3.79
CA PHE A 136 -21.17 -5.90 2.68
C PHE A 136 -20.51 -4.63 3.18
N ILE A 137 -19.40 -4.26 2.54
CA ILE A 137 -18.73 -2.98 2.71
C ILE A 137 -18.76 -2.25 1.37
N LEU A 138 -19.31 -1.05 1.36
CA LEU A 138 -19.26 -0.12 0.24
C LEU A 138 -18.18 0.92 0.53
N VAL A 139 -17.19 1.05 -0.33
CA VAL A 139 -16.24 2.16 -0.27
C VAL A 139 -16.65 3.15 -1.36
N ILE A 140 -17.09 4.34 -0.93
CA ILE A 140 -17.73 5.32 -1.81
C ILE A 140 -16.88 6.55 -2.10
N ASP A 141 -15.75 6.73 -1.41
CA ASP A 141 -14.76 7.78 -1.70
C ASP A 141 -13.33 7.24 -1.75
N SER A 142 -12.51 7.91 -2.56
CA SER A 142 -11.13 7.55 -2.85
C SER A 142 -10.18 7.66 -1.67
N GLU A 143 -10.55 8.38 -0.61
CA GLU A 143 -9.69 8.63 0.54
C GLU A 143 -9.35 7.32 1.27
N PHE A 144 -10.21 6.29 1.16
CA PHE A 144 -9.92 4.93 1.60
C PHE A 144 -8.62 4.33 1.02
N ALA A 145 -8.18 4.74 -0.18
CA ALA A 145 -6.93 4.26 -0.79
C ALA A 145 -5.67 4.93 -0.22
N ASN A 146 -5.80 5.95 0.63
CA ASN A 146 -4.66 6.61 1.25
C ASN A 146 -3.91 5.62 2.19
N PRO A 147 -2.58 5.48 2.07
CA PRO A 147 -1.76 4.67 2.97
C PRO A 147 -1.99 4.95 4.47
N ASP A 148 -2.40 6.16 4.84
CA ASP A 148 -2.72 6.53 6.23
C ASP A 148 -3.83 5.65 6.85
N TYR A 149 -4.71 5.08 6.02
CA TYR A 149 -5.79 4.19 6.48
C TYR A 149 -5.42 2.71 6.37
N ARG A 150 -4.13 2.37 6.31
CA ARG A 150 -3.65 1.00 6.17
C ARG A 150 -4.31 0.03 7.16
N ARG A 151 -4.40 0.43 8.43
CA ARG A 151 -5.03 -0.38 9.48
C ARG A 151 -6.49 -0.72 9.17
N LEU A 152 -7.27 0.24 8.66
CA LEU A 152 -8.65 -0.01 8.25
C LEU A 152 -8.69 -0.93 7.02
N GLN A 153 -7.82 -0.71 6.04
CA GLN A 153 -7.72 -1.56 4.84
C GLN A 153 -7.43 -3.02 5.23
N ASP A 154 -6.53 -3.26 6.18
CA ASP A 154 -6.19 -4.60 6.67
C ASP A 154 -7.37 -5.27 7.41
N GLU A 155 -8.14 -4.52 8.22
CA GLU A 155 -9.36 -5.06 8.86
C GLU A 155 -10.45 -5.38 7.82
N VAL A 156 -10.60 -4.55 6.79
CA VAL A 156 -11.52 -4.80 5.68
C VAL A 156 -11.09 -6.04 4.90
N ALA A 157 -9.80 -6.16 4.54
CA ALA A 157 -9.24 -7.32 3.88
C ALA A 157 -9.47 -8.61 4.70
N PHE A 158 -9.20 -8.54 6.01
CA PHE A 158 -9.44 -9.64 6.92
C PHE A 158 -10.89 -10.12 6.86
N ILE A 159 -11.89 -9.22 6.95
CA ILE A 159 -13.28 -9.71 6.93
C ILE A 159 -13.73 -10.23 5.55
N ILE A 160 -13.16 -9.71 4.46
CA ILE A 160 -13.43 -10.23 3.11
C ILE A 160 -12.99 -11.68 3.01
N GLU A 161 -11.76 -11.99 3.47
CA GLU A 161 -11.26 -13.37 3.45
C GLU A 161 -12.18 -14.35 4.21
N HIS A 162 -12.92 -13.82 5.18
CA HIS A 162 -13.86 -14.56 6.03
C HIS A 162 -15.34 -14.39 5.64
N GLY A 163 -15.62 -13.99 4.40
CA GLY A 163 -16.96 -14.05 3.84
C GLY A 163 -17.73 -12.75 3.84
N ALA A 164 -17.08 -11.60 3.93
CA ALA A 164 -17.68 -10.32 3.56
C ALA A 164 -17.43 -9.98 2.09
N ALA A 165 -18.23 -9.10 1.52
CA ALA A 165 -17.95 -8.51 0.20
C ALA A 165 -17.60 -7.02 0.33
N LEU A 166 -16.52 -6.61 -0.32
CA LEU A 166 -16.16 -5.19 -0.51
C LEU A 166 -16.54 -4.76 -1.92
N ILE A 167 -17.14 -3.58 -2.06
CA ILE A 167 -17.50 -2.99 -3.36
C ILE A 167 -17.02 -1.54 -3.41
N MET A 168 -16.04 -1.26 -4.26
CA MET A 168 -15.59 0.10 -4.58
C MET A 168 -16.51 0.69 -5.64
N CYS A 169 -17.23 1.76 -5.30
CA CYS A 169 -18.28 2.34 -6.14
C CYS A 169 -18.47 3.83 -5.85
N GLY A 170 -19.44 4.48 -6.49
CA GLY A 170 -19.78 5.87 -6.23
C GLY A 170 -18.69 6.83 -6.73
N GLU A 171 -18.15 7.67 -5.84
CA GLU A 171 -17.09 8.61 -6.18
C GLU A 171 -15.69 7.98 -6.18
N PHE A 172 -15.54 6.78 -5.63
CA PHE A 172 -14.24 6.10 -5.54
C PHE A 172 -13.52 6.01 -6.90
N PRO A 173 -14.12 5.40 -7.95
CA PRO A 173 -13.42 5.18 -9.23
C PRO A 173 -13.08 6.48 -9.96
N ARG A 174 -13.76 7.58 -9.62
CA ARG A 174 -13.58 8.88 -10.26
C ARG A 174 -12.37 9.62 -9.73
N ASN A 175 -12.14 9.55 -8.42
CA ASN A 175 -11.20 10.44 -7.73
C ASN A 175 -9.95 9.71 -7.21
N VAL A 176 -9.93 8.37 -7.27
CA VAL A 176 -8.81 7.60 -6.75
C VAL A 176 -7.57 7.77 -7.61
N ASP A 177 -6.45 8.04 -6.95
CA ASP A 177 -5.13 8.09 -7.58
C ASP A 177 -4.67 6.68 -7.99
N THR A 178 -4.02 6.57 -9.15
CA THR A 178 -3.63 5.27 -9.72
C THR A 178 -2.58 4.56 -8.86
N GLU A 179 -1.62 5.30 -8.30
CA GLU A 179 -0.55 4.74 -7.48
C GLU A 179 -1.07 4.34 -6.09
N LYS A 180 -1.90 5.19 -5.48
CA LYS A 180 -2.58 4.86 -4.22
C LYS A 180 -3.47 3.63 -4.36
N PHE A 181 -4.25 3.55 -5.43
CA PHE A 181 -5.07 2.38 -5.71
C PHE A 181 -4.23 1.12 -5.89
N ARG A 182 -3.20 1.17 -6.74
CA ARG A 182 -2.31 0.01 -6.98
C ARG A 182 -1.71 -0.47 -5.67
N THR A 183 -1.15 0.44 -4.89
CA THR A 183 -0.55 0.15 -3.58
C THR A 183 -1.56 -0.50 -2.63
N MET A 184 -2.76 0.06 -2.50
CA MET A 184 -3.81 -0.50 -1.65
C MET A 184 -4.29 -1.88 -2.16
N ALA A 185 -4.68 -1.97 -3.44
CA ALA A 185 -5.18 -3.20 -4.06
C ALA A 185 -4.19 -4.36 -3.90
N LEU A 186 -2.91 -4.05 -4.12
CA LEU A 186 -1.84 -5.02 -4.04
C LEU A 186 -1.47 -5.36 -2.59
N ASN A 187 -1.26 -4.36 -1.74
CA ASN A 187 -0.72 -4.63 -0.40
C ASN A 187 -1.81 -5.08 0.58
N ALA A 188 -3.04 -4.55 0.51
CA ALA A 188 -4.11 -4.94 1.43
C ALA A 188 -4.91 -6.14 0.90
N PHE A 189 -5.11 -6.26 -0.41
CA PHE A 189 -6.01 -7.25 -1.00
C PHE A 189 -5.32 -8.27 -1.93
N ASN A 190 -3.97 -8.17 -2.07
CA ASN A 190 -3.15 -9.03 -2.92
C ASN A 190 -3.62 -9.09 -4.38
N LEU A 191 -4.24 -8.01 -4.87
CA LEU A 191 -4.75 -7.88 -6.24
C LEU A 191 -3.72 -7.18 -7.12
N GLY A 192 -3.40 -7.78 -8.26
CA GLY A 192 -2.58 -7.14 -9.31
C GLY A 192 -3.38 -6.17 -10.18
N TRP A 193 -4.51 -5.67 -9.70
CA TRP A 193 -5.40 -4.79 -10.47
C TRP A 193 -4.80 -3.41 -10.65
N ASP A 194 -5.03 -2.81 -11.81
CA ASP A 194 -4.54 -1.48 -12.16
C ASP A 194 -5.67 -0.59 -12.66
N ILE A 195 -5.66 0.70 -12.33
CA ILE A 195 -6.61 1.63 -12.92
C ILE A 195 -6.26 1.85 -14.40
N GLY A 196 -7.25 1.60 -15.23
CA GLY A 196 -7.22 1.83 -16.67
C GLY A 196 -7.75 3.22 -17.04
N PRO A 197 -7.82 3.53 -18.35
CA PRO A 197 -8.36 4.79 -18.81
C PRO A 197 -9.85 4.93 -18.44
N ILE A 198 -10.31 6.17 -18.29
CA ILE A 198 -11.74 6.47 -18.27
C ILE A 198 -12.25 6.38 -19.71
N HIS A 199 -13.23 5.53 -19.94
CA HIS A 199 -13.82 5.33 -21.27
C HIS A 199 -15.32 5.58 -21.26
N LYS A 200 -15.82 6.29 -22.28
CA LYS A 200 -17.24 6.47 -22.53
C LYS A 200 -17.62 5.68 -23.77
N GLY A 201 -18.43 4.65 -23.59
CA GLY A 201 -18.76 3.74 -24.69
C GLY A 201 -19.79 2.70 -24.32
N ASN A 202 -19.85 1.65 -25.15
CA ASN A 202 -20.73 0.51 -24.97
C ASN A 202 -19.99 -0.62 -24.25
N PHE A 203 -20.63 -1.11 -23.20
CA PHE A 203 -20.14 -2.19 -22.37
C PHE A 203 -21.09 -3.37 -22.47
N THR A 204 -20.54 -4.57 -22.51
CA THR A 204 -21.33 -5.80 -22.57
C THR A 204 -21.09 -6.67 -21.38
N LEU A 205 -22.16 -7.32 -20.95
CA LEU A 205 -22.10 -8.38 -19.97
C LEU A 205 -21.20 -9.51 -20.48
N HIS A 206 -20.18 -9.83 -19.70
CA HIS A 206 -19.17 -10.80 -20.06
C HIS A 206 -19.66 -12.23 -19.76
N LYS A 207 -19.62 -13.10 -20.78
CA LYS A 207 -20.28 -14.42 -20.72
C LYS A 207 -19.57 -15.42 -19.81
N THR A 208 -18.26 -15.29 -19.63
CA THR A 208 -17.44 -16.20 -18.82
C THR A 208 -17.32 -15.74 -17.36
N CYS A 209 -18.11 -14.73 -16.96
CA CYS A 209 -18.15 -14.31 -15.56
C CYS A 209 -18.77 -15.41 -14.70
N ASP A 210 -17.91 -16.10 -13.93
CA ASP A 210 -18.30 -17.14 -12.96
C ASP A 210 -18.68 -16.53 -11.60
N VAL A 211 -18.64 -15.21 -11.49
CA VAL A 211 -18.98 -14.53 -10.24
C VAL A 211 -20.47 -14.56 -10.04
N LEU A 212 -20.89 -15.28 -8.99
CA LEU A 212 -22.27 -15.47 -8.59
C LEU A 212 -23.11 -16.13 -9.69
N ASP A 213 -23.08 -17.46 -9.71
CA ASP A 213 -23.87 -18.30 -10.62
C ASP A 213 -25.24 -17.72 -10.96
N GLY A 214 -25.43 -17.43 -12.25
CA GLY A 214 -26.68 -16.92 -12.79
C GLY A 214 -26.95 -15.43 -12.55
N ILE A 215 -25.95 -14.62 -12.18
CA ILE A 215 -26.09 -13.15 -12.21
C ILE A 215 -26.55 -12.70 -13.60
N HIS A 216 -25.97 -13.27 -14.66
CA HIS A 216 -26.30 -13.02 -16.07
C HIS A 216 -27.73 -13.40 -16.48
N ARG A 217 -28.47 -14.16 -15.65
CA ARG A 217 -29.86 -14.55 -15.90
C ARG A 217 -30.87 -13.66 -15.17
N SER A 218 -30.40 -12.66 -14.44
CA SER A 218 -31.27 -11.77 -13.69
C SER A 218 -31.97 -10.80 -14.64
N GLU A 219 -33.30 -10.76 -14.61
CA GLU A 219 -34.13 -9.97 -15.53
C GLU A 219 -33.83 -8.46 -15.50
N ASP A 220 -33.29 -7.95 -14.39
CA ASP A 220 -32.96 -6.53 -14.20
C ASP A 220 -31.54 -6.14 -14.63
N ILE A 221 -30.75 -7.09 -15.15
CA ILE A 221 -29.37 -6.84 -15.62
C ILE A 221 -29.38 -6.73 -17.14
N GLN A 222 -29.01 -5.54 -17.64
CA GLN A 222 -28.96 -5.29 -19.07
C GLN A 222 -27.74 -5.95 -19.70
N ILE A 223 -27.91 -6.57 -20.86
CA ILE A 223 -26.81 -7.24 -21.58
C ILE A 223 -25.81 -6.20 -22.10
N GLU A 224 -26.30 -5.04 -22.53
CA GLU A 224 -25.48 -3.93 -23.01
C GLU A 224 -25.78 -2.67 -22.21
N LEU A 225 -24.73 -1.94 -21.85
CA LEU A 225 -24.81 -0.70 -21.10
C LEU A 225 -23.99 0.38 -21.80
N GLN A 226 -24.58 1.56 -21.96
CA GLN A 226 -23.84 2.75 -22.36
C GLN A 226 -23.49 3.56 -21.10
N MET A 227 -22.20 3.67 -20.78
CA MET A 227 -21.74 4.41 -19.59
C MET A 227 -20.41 5.12 -19.85
N ALA A 228 -20.03 6.01 -18.94
CA ALA A 228 -18.65 6.41 -18.77
C ALA A 228 -18.13 5.70 -17.53
N ALA A 229 -17.01 4.99 -17.66
CA ALA A 229 -16.46 4.19 -16.59
C ALA A 229 -14.95 4.33 -16.50
N ALA A 230 -14.43 4.42 -15.27
CA ALA A 230 -13.02 4.17 -14.98
C ALA A 230 -12.78 2.65 -15.09
N LEU A 231 -12.00 2.24 -16.09
CA LEU A 231 -11.72 0.82 -16.31
C LEU A 231 -10.73 0.32 -15.26
N ILE A 232 -10.80 -0.97 -14.96
CA ILE A 232 -9.79 -1.68 -14.19
C ILE A 232 -9.13 -2.74 -15.08
N GLY A 233 -7.80 -2.78 -15.10
CA GLY A 233 -6.98 -3.69 -15.89
C GLY A 233 -6.40 -4.83 -15.06
N ARG A 234 -5.81 -5.82 -15.75
CA ARG A 234 -5.25 -7.04 -15.16
C ARG A 234 -6.27 -7.82 -14.33
N VAL A 235 -7.53 -7.79 -14.76
CA VAL A 235 -8.61 -8.57 -14.15
C VAL A 235 -8.65 -9.94 -14.81
N GLU A 236 -8.74 -11.00 -14.01
CA GLU A 236 -8.92 -12.35 -14.54
C GLU A 236 -10.25 -12.47 -15.29
N ASP A 237 -10.27 -13.27 -16.35
CA ASP A 237 -11.42 -13.39 -17.25
C ASP A 237 -12.74 -13.68 -16.52
N LYS A 238 -12.69 -14.64 -15.59
CA LYS A 238 -13.83 -15.08 -14.76
C LYS A 238 -14.38 -13.99 -13.84
N SER A 239 -13.59 -12.96 -13.56
CA SER A 239 -13.92 -11.88 -12.61
C SER A 239 -14.46 -10.64 -13.31
N ARG A 240 -14.38 -10.57 -14.65
CA ARG A 240 -14.93 -9.45 -15.44
C ARG A 240 -16.43 -9.63 -15.61
N LEU A 241 -17.24 -8.67 -15.16
CA LEU A 241 -18.69 -8.69 -15.33
C LEU A 241 -19.14 -7.84 -16.53
N TYR A 242 -18.61 -6.61 -16.66
CA TYR A 242 -18.86 -5.76 -17.82
C TYR A 242 -17.55 -5.37 -18.47
N ILE A 243 -17.41 -5.66 -19.76
CA ILE A 243 -16.23 -5.36 -20.58
C ILE A 243 -16.56 -4.34 -21.66
N CYS A 244 -15.58 -3.54 -22.07
CA CYS A 244 -15.76 -2.62 -23.19
C CYS A 244 -15.47 -3.34 -24.51
N LYS A 245 -16.41 -3.27 -25.47
CA LYS A 245 -16.23 -3.87 -26.81
C LYS A 245 -14.98 -3.37 -27.53
N ASP A 246 -14.61 -2.11 -27.29
CA ASP A 246 -13.50 -1.44 -27.98
C ASP A 246 -12.13 -1.94 -27.49
N PHE A 247 -12.04 -2.37 -26.22
CA PHE A 247 -10.77 -2.78 -25.60
C PHE A 247 -10.56 -4.31 -25.62
N ASP A 248 -11.63 -5.09 -25.64
CA ASP A 248 -11.53 -6.56 -25.58
C ASP A 248 -10.88 -7.18 -26.82
N GLN A 249 -10.86 -6.46 -27.96
CA GLN A 249 -10.17 -6.89 -29.17
C GLN A 249 -8.64 -6.73 -29.10
N SER A 250 -8.13 -5.92 -28.17
CA SER A 250 -6.70 -5.69 -28.03
C SER A 250 -6.09 -6.75 -27.10
N GLN A 251 -5.30 -7.68 -27.67
CA GLN A 251 -4.81 -8.89 -26.99
C GLN A 251 -3.95 -8.67 -25.72
N ASN A 252 -3.59 -7.43 -25.38
CA ASN A 252 -2.61 -7.15 -24.33
C ASN A 252 -3.19 -6.73 -22.98
N LYS A 253 -4.49 -6.40 -22.86
CA LYS A 253 -5.03 -5.91 -21.58
C LYS A 253 -6.47 -6.36 -21.31
N THR A 254 -6.65 -7.12 -20.23
CA THR A 254 -7.97 -7.53 -19.72
C THR A 254 -8.59 -6.41 -18.89
N PHE A 255 -9.23 -5.45 -19.57
CA PHE A 255 -9.98 -4.38 -18.92
C PHE A 255 -11.42 -4.78 -18.60
N ALA A 256 -11.96 -4.25 -17.50
CA ALA A 256 -13.35 -4.35 -17.11
C ALA A 256 -13.86 -3.01 -16.55
N ALA A 257 -15.12 -2.67 -16.81
CA ALA A 257 -15.79 -1.57 -16.13
C ALA A 257 -16.40 -2.00 -14.80
N ILE A 258 -16.84 -3.27 -14.71
CA ILE A 258 -17.32 -3.88 -13.49
C ILE A 258 -16.64 -5.23 -13.34
N ALA A 259 -16.04 -5.47 -12.18
CA ALA A 259 -15.35 -6.71 -11.88
C ALA A 259 -15.59 -7.13 -10.42
N PHE A 260 -15.60 -8.44 -10.18
CA PHE A 260 -15.69 -9.01 -8.84
C PHE A 260 -14.72 -10.20 -8.74
N GLU A 261 -13.73 -10.11 -7.88
CA GLU A 261 -12.76 -11.20 -7.62
C GLU A 261 -13.17 -11.94 -6.34
N LYS A 262 -13.13 -13.27 -6.36
CA LYS A 262 -13.32 -14.06 -5.14
C LYS A 262 -12.07 -13.97 -4.27
N ARG A 263 -12.24 -13.68 -2.98
CA ARG A 263 -11.15 -13.55 -2.00
C ARG A 263 -11.46 -14.32 -0.74
N GLY A 264 -10.77 -15.44 -0.53
CA GLY A 264 -11.12 -16.40 0.52
C GLY A 264 -12.57 -16.85 0.37
N GLN A 265 -13.39 -16.57 1.38
CA GLN A 265 -14.82 -16.85 1.37
C GLN A 265 -15.69 -15.69 0.87
N GLY A 266 -15.09 -14.51 0.70
CA GLY A 266 -15.76 -13.28 0.29
C GLY A 266 -15.42 -12.83 -1.12
N TYR A 267 -15.66 -11.55 -1.37
CA TYR A 267 -15.49 -10.94 -2.69
C TYR A 267 -14.92 -9.53 -2.61
N PHE A 268 -14.13 -9.16 -3.61
CA PHE A 268 -13.65 -7.81 -3.85
C PHE A 268 -14.23 -7.30 -5.17
N GLY A 269 -14.96 -6.20 -5.14
CA GLY A 269 -15.70 -5.66 -6.28
C GLY A 269 -15.23 -4.26 -6.68
N TRP A 270 -15.18 -4.02 -7.99
CA TRP A 270 -14.98 -2.73 -8.62
C TRP A 270 -16.19 -2.38 -9.48
N VAL A 271 -16.75 -1.19 -9.29
CA VAL A 271 -17.83 -0.64 -10.11
C VAL A 271 -17.39 0.72 -10.63
N GLY A 272 -16.85 0.74 -11.84
CA GLY A 272 -16.19 1.92 -12.42
C GLY A 272 -17.13 3.01 -12.94
N ASP A 273 -18.45 2.87 -12.83
CA ASP A 273 -19.40 3.86 -13.34
C ASP A 273 -19.22 5.21 -12.66
N ILE A 274 -18.87 6.23 -13.46
CA ILE A 274 -18.70 7.60 -12.98
C ILE A 274 -19.96 8.44 -13.19
N ASN A 275 -20.96 7.97 -13.95
CA ASN A 275 -22.15 8.75 -14.25
C ASN A 275 -23.28 8.58 -13.23
N GLY A 276 -23.20 7.56 -12.35
CA GLY A 276 -24.22 7.28 -11.34
C GLY A 276 -25.52 6.75 -11.97
N LEU A 277 -25.40 5.91 -12.99
CA LEU A 277 -26.55 5.37 -13.71
C LEU A 277 -27.36 4.44 -12.80
N GLY A 278 -28.68 4.67 -12.73
CA GLY A 278 -29.58 3.84 -11.92
C GLY A 278 -29.53 2.34 -12.26
N VAL A 279 -29.22 1.98 -13.50
CA VAL A 279 -29.07 0.59 -13.94
C VAL A 279 -27.85 -0.10 -13.30
N ILE A 280 -26.80 0.64 -12.99
CA ILE A 280 -25.61 0.12 -12.29
C ILE A 280 -25.93 -0.16 -10.83
N HIS A 281 -26.77 0.68 -10.20
CA HIS A 281 -27.26 0.41 -8.85
C HIS A 281 -28.00 -0.93 -8.78
N ASN A 282 -28.77 -1.30 -9.82
CA ASN A 282 -29.43 -2.61 -9.89
C ASN A 282 -28.42 -3.76 -9.94
N VAL A 283 -27.27 -3.60 -10.61
CA VAL A 283 -26.19 -4.60 -10.60
C VAL A 283 -25.66 -4.81 -9.17
N ILE A 284 -25.43 -3.73 -8.42
CA ILE A 284 -25.00 -3.81 -7.01
C ILE A 284 -26.06 -4.48 -6.14
N PHE A 285 -27.35 -4.12 -6.30
CA PHE A 285 -28.44 -4.79 -5.56
C PHE A 285 -28.52 -6.28 -5.87
N LYS A 286 -28.44 -6.68 -7.14
CA LYS A 286 -28.45 -8.09 -7.51
C LYS A 286 -27.23 -8.84 -6.98
N PHE A 287 -26.07 -8.19 -6.95
CA PHE A 287 -24.89 -8.76 -6.31
C PHE A 287 -25.14 -9.00 -4.81
N ILE A 288 -25.69 -7.99 -4.10
CA ILE A 288 -26.04 -8.10 -2.68
C ILE A 288 -27.05 -9.23 -2.44
N ASP A 289 -28.13 -9.27 -3.23
CA ASP A 289 -29.20 -10.29 -3.11
C ASP A 289 -28.66 -11.72 -3.30
N ARG A 290 -27.73 -11.90 -4.24
CA ARG A 290 -27.16 -13.22 -4.57
C ARG A 290 -26.05 -13.66 -3.63
N ALA A 291 -25.21 -12.73 -3.20
CA ALA A 291 -24.09 -13.04 -2.31
C ALA A 291 -24.52 -13.13 -0.84
N GLY A 292 -25.54 -12.36 -0.44
CA GLY A 292 -25.98 -12.22 0.95
C GLY A 292 -26.32 -13.55 1.65
N PRO A 293 -27.12 -14.45 1.03
CA PRO A 293 -27.41 -15.75 1.64
C PRO A 293 -26.18 -16.60 1.94
N LYS A 294 -25.13 -16.51 1.09
CA LYS A 294 -23.88 -17.26 1.28
C LYS A 294 -23.10 -16.75 2.49
N PHE A 295 -23.15 -15.45 2.77
CA PHE A 295 -22.47 -14.83 3.90
C PHE A 295 -23.19 -15.07 5.23
N ARG A 296 -24.52 -15.22 5.19
CA ARG A 296 -25.33 -15.47 6.40
C ARG A 296 -25.19 -16.88 6.96
N ALA A 297 -24.86 -17.87 6.13
CA ALA A 297 -24.96 -19.30 6.47
C ALA A 297 -23.86 -19.85 7.39
N GLY A 298 -22.80 -19.08 7.72
CA GLY A 298 -21.65 -19.61 8.48
C GLY A 298 -21.06 -18.68 9.55
N ARG A 299 -21.85 -17.72 10.08
CA ARG A 299 -21.39 -16.52 10.82
C ARG A 299 -20.05 -16.66 11.57
N LEU A 300 -19.14 -15.75 11.20
CA LEU A 300 -17.93 -15.17 11.81
C LEU A 300 -17.76 -15.18 13.34
N ARG A 301 -18.78 -15.55 14.15
CA ARG A 301 -18.67 -15.59 15.61
C ARG A 301 -17.64 -16.60 16.11
N SER A 302 -17.41 -17.69 15.37
CA SER A 302 -16.37 -18.68 15.69
C SER A 302 -14.95 -18.14 15.47
N LEU A 303 -14.75 -17.24 14.51
CA LEU A 303 -13.43 -16.80 14.07
C LEU A 303 -12.73 -15.87 15.06
N ARG A 304 -13.47 -15.11 15.87
CA ARG A 304 -12.86 -14.24 16.90
C ARG A 304 -12.87 -14.81 18.31
N GLN A 305 -13.63 -15.88 18.60
CA GLN A 305 -13.45 -16.62 19.85
C GLN A 305 -12.04 -17.23 19.97
N GLY A 306 -11.32 -17.42 18.86
CA GLY A 306 -9.91 -17.82 18.84
C GLY A 306 -8.90 -16.69 19.09
N ARG A 307 -9.28 -15.42 18.91
CA ARG A 307 -8.44 -14.23 19.20
C ARG A 307 -8.78 -13.66 20.57
N ASN A 308 -8.53 -14.41 21.64
CA ASN A 308 -8.44 -13.83 22.97
C ASN A 308 -7.16 -12.97 23.05
N MET A 309 -7.22 -11.74 22.52
CA MET A 309 -6.29 -10.69 22.91
C MET A 309 -6.56 -10.40 24.39
N PRO A 310 -5.55 -10.44 25.28
CA PRO A 310 -5.73 -10.00 26.65
C PRO A 310 -6.14 -8.52 26.61
N GLN A 311 -7.40 -8.24 26.94
CA GLN A 311 -7.77 -6.87 27.26
C GLN A 311 -7.04 -6.53 28.55
N ASP A 312 -6.00 -5.71 28.43
CA ASP A 312 -5.31 -5.09 29.53
C ASP A 312 -6.30 -4.15 30.24
N ARG A 313 -7.10 -4.73 31.15
CA ARG A 313 -7.90 -3.96 32.09
C ARG A 313 -6.91 -3.34 33.07
N GLY A 314 -6.50 -2.12 32.76
CA GLY A 314 -5.76 -1.22 33.66
C GLY A 314 -6.58 -0.93 34.92
N GLY A 315 -6.61 -1.87 35.85
CA GLY A 315 -7.01 -1.66 37.23
C GLY A 315 -5.81 -1.14 38.00
N ARG A 316 -5.92 0.09 38.53
CA ARG A 316 -4.95 0.69 39.45
C ARG A 316 -4.71 -0.25 40.65
N PRO A 317 -3.47 -0.54 41.05
CA PRO A 317 -3.20 -1.24 42.29
C PRO A 317 -3.38 -0.28 43.46
N ALA A 318 -4.27 -0.63 44.39
CA ALA A 318 -4.22 -0.11 45.73
C ALA A 318 -2.96 -0.64 46.42
N ASP A 319 -2.28 0.30 47.05
CA ASP A 319 -1.09 0.19 47.88
C ASP A 319 -1.26 -0.88 48.98
N HIS A 320 -0.46 -1.95 48.97
CA HIS A 320 -0.15 -2.72 50.18
C HIS A 320 1.22 -3.41 50.13
N SER A 321 2.04 -2.93 51.05
CA SER A 321 3.34 -3.41 51.51
C SER A 321 3.28 -4.82 52.13
N ARG A 322 4.40 -5.55 52.00
CA ARG A 322 4.82 -6.78 52.72
C ARG A 322 4.18 -8.12 52.32
N ASN A 323 4.81 -8.84 51.38
CA ASN A 323 5.27 -10.23 51.63
C ASN A 323 6.24 -10.76 50.55
N LYS A 324 7.52 -10.94 50.88
CA LYS A 324 8.60 -11.42 49.98
C LYS A 324 8.68 -12.96 49.82
N LYS A 325 7.57 -13.71 49.92
CA LYS A 325 7.62 -15.19 49.88
C LYS A 325 6.81 -15.90 48.78
N ALA A 326 6.24 -15.15 47.82
CA ALA A 326 5.37 -15.71 46.77
C ALA A 326 5.90 -15.61 45.31
N ILE A 327 7.20 -15.37 45.08
CA ILE A 327 7.78 -15.23 43.72
C ILE A 327 8.19 -16.60 43.13
N ARG A 328 7.36 -17.64 43.28
CA ARG A 328 7.52 -18.91 42.53
C ARG A 328 6.27 -19.35 41.77
N ALA A 329 5.15 -18.62 41.86
CA ALA A 329 3.89 -19.02 41.24
C ALA A 329 3.60 -18.38 39.87
N ASN A 330 4.31 -17.31 39.47
CA ASN A 330 4.10 -16.66 38.18
C ASN A 330 5.13 -17.09 37.15
N LYS A 331 5.21 -18.39 36.85
CA LYS A 331 5.86 -18.85 35.62
C LYS A 331 4.83 -18.72 34.50
N PRO A 332 5.07 -17.92 33.45
CA PRO A 332 4.12 -17.78 32.35
C PRO A 332 3.76 -19.16 31.82
N ALA A 333 2.46 -19.38 31.54
CA ALA A 333 1.99 -20.63 30.96
C ALA A 333 2.85 -20.95 29.73
N ARG A 334 3.49 -22.12 29.72
CA ARG A 334 4.32 -22.54 28.58
C ARG A 334 3.42 -22.57 27.35
N ARG A 335 3.80 -21.83 26.30
CA ARG A 335 3.10 -21.85 25.02
C ARG A 335 3.02 -23.31 24.54
N GLN A 336 1.83 -23.72 24.12
CA GLN A 336 1.61 -25.05 23.54
C GLN A 336 2.32 -25.08 22.19
N CYS A 337 3.16 -26.10 21.96
CA CYS A 337 4.01 -26.18 20.77
C CYS A 337 3.64 -27.38 19.90
N GLY A 338 2.59 -27.28 19.07
CA GLY A 338 2.23 -28.30 18.08
C GLY A 338 1.86 -29.71 18.65
N PRO A 339 1.46 -30.65 17.77
CA PRO A 339 1.18 -32.03 18.15
C PRO A 339 2.47 -32.83 18.42
N CYS A 340 2.37 -33.86 19.27
CA CYS A 340 3.50 -34.71 19.62
C CYS A 340 3.92 -35.63 18.47
N ASP A 341 5.17 -35.55 18.02
CA ASP A 341 5.69 -36.33 16.89
C ASP A 341 5.70 -37.85 17.10
N ASN A 342 5.64 -38.34 18.35
CA ASN A 342 5.59 -39.77 18.63
C ASN A 342 4.16 -40.34 18.64
N CYS A 343 3.20 -39.61 19.23
CA CYS A 343 1.88 -40.14 19.53
C CYS A 343 0.71 -39.32 18.99
N GLY A 344 0.97 -38.21 18.30
CA GLY A 344 -0.02 -37.36 17.66
C GLY A 344 -0.88 -36.50 18.60
N ARG A 345 -0.63 -36.52 19.92
CA ARG A 345 -1.42 -35.70 20.87
C ARG A 345 -1.16 -34.22 20.70
N ASP A 346 -2.22 -33.42 20.69
CA ASP A 346 -2.21 -31.96 20.42
C ASP A 346 -1.54 -31.09 21.50
N PHE A 347 -0.99 -31.70 22.55
CA PHE A 347 -0.27 -31.00 23.61
C PHE A 347 1.15 -31.54 23.76
N THR A 348 2.11 -30.63 23.74
CA THR A 348 3.53 -30.93 23.92
C THR A 348 4.05 -30.18 25.14
N THR A 349 4.89 -30.86 25.92
CA THR A 349 5.51 -30.28 27.13
C THR A 349 7.03 -30.30 27.06
N GLN A 350 7.58 -31.11 26.15
CA GLN A 350 9.00 -31.31 25.93
C GLN A 350 9.34 -31.01 24.47
N ILE A 351 10.55 -30.53 24.25
CA ILE A 351 11.16 -30.32 22.93
C ILE A 351 12.46 -31.12 22.95
N CYS A 352 12.85 -31.76 21.85
CA CYS A 352 14.16 -32.41 21.80
C CYS A 352 15.27 -31.43 22.21
N PHE A 353 16.10 -31.81 23.20
CA PHE A 353 17.16 -30.94 23.70
C PHE A 353 18.24 -30.63 22.65
N ASP A 354 18.49 -31.59 21.76
CA ASP A 354 19.53 -31.48 20.73
C ASP A 354 19.06 -30.63 19.54
N CYS A 355 18.01 -31.07 18.83
CA CYS A 355 17.58 -30.37 17.62
C CYS A 355 16.52 -29.29 17.84
N LYS A 356 15.85 -29.25 19.00
CA LYS A 356 14.81 -28.26 19.36
C LYS A 356 13.64 -28.09 18.38
N VAL A 357 13.44 -29.01 17.44
CA VAL A 357 12.36 -28.91 16.43
C VAL A 357 11.28 -29.96 16.57
N VAL A 358 11.58 -31.08 17.19
CA VAL A 358 10.62 -32.16 17.39
C VAL A 358 10.01 -32.04 18.78
N PHE A 359 8.68 -32.12 18.85
CA PHE A 359 7.90 -31.85 20.05
C PHE A 359 7.32 -33.13 20.64
N TYR A 360 7.34 -33.24 21.97
CA TYR A 360 6.87 -34.41 22.67
C TYR A 360 5.93 -34.05 23.82
N CYS A 361 4.86 -34.83 23.98
CA CYS A 361 3.92 -34.65 25.10
C CYS A 361 4.52 -35.06 26.46
N SER A 362 5.59 -35.85 26.45
CA SER A 362 6.26 -36.39 27.65
C SER A 362 7.68 -36.86 27.36
N MET A 363 8.50 -36.99 28.40
CA MET A 363 9.85 -37.58 28.32
C MET A 363 9.82 -39.02 27.82
N SER A 364 8.78 -39.80 28.18
CA SER A 364 8.61 -41.16 27.68
C SER A 364 8.35 -41.21 26.17
N CYS A 365 7.56 -40.28 25.63
CA CYS A 365 7.37 -40.16 24.18
C CYS A 365 8.65 -39.75 23.45
N MET A 366 9.46 -38.86 24.03
CA MET A 366 10.75 -38.49 23.47
C MET A 366 11.71 -39.70 23.44
N ASN A 367 11.80 -40.45 24.54
CA ASN A 367 12.66 -41.64 24.63
C ASN A 367 12.18 -42.77 23.70
N ALA A 368 10.87 -42.97 23.57
CA ALA A 368 10.29 -43.95 22.65
C ALA A 368 10.54 -43.59 21.18
N ALA A 369 10.46 -42.30 20.85
CA ALA A 369 10.80 -41.81 19.52
C ALA A 369 12.30 -41.71 19.28
N ALA A 370 13.16 -41.73 20.31
CA ALA A 370 14.59 -41.41 20.20
C ALA A 370 15.32 -42.17 19.09
N ARG A 371 14.98 -43.44 18.83
CA ARG A 371 15.58 -44.22 17.74
C ARG A 371 15.20 -43.69 16.35
N ARG A 372 13.91 -43.45 16.11
CA ARG A 372 13.40 -42.88 14.85
C ARG A 372 13.77 -41.41 14.70
N HIS A 373 13.80 -40.70 15.82
CA HIS A 373 14.18 -39.30 15.89
C HIS A 373 15.67 -39.09 15.65
N LYS A 374 16.55 -40.03 15.99
CA LYS A 374 18.01 -39.85 15.89
C LYS A 374 18.46 -39.42 14.50
N GLU A 375 17.88 -40.01 13.45
CA GLU A 375 18.15 -39.67 12.06
C GLU A 375 17.70 -38.23 11.74
N VAL A 376 16.47 -37.89 12.13
CA VAL A 376 15.92 -36.52 12.00
C VAL A 376 16.70 -35.51 12.86
N CYS A 377 17.16 -35.90 14.03
CA CYS A 377 17.89 -35.07 14.98
C CYS A 377 19.29 -34.76 14.46
N ALA A 378 19.97 -35.77 13.89
CA ALA A 378 21.26 -35.60 13.25
C ALA A 378 21.13 -34.72 11.99
N ALA A 379 20.09 -34.96 11.17
CA ALA A 379 19.76 -34.10 10.02
C ALA A 379 19.40 -32.66 10.41
N ASN A 380 19.19 -32.38 11.70
CA ASN A 380 18.88 -31.07 12.25
C ASN A 380 20.04 -30.47 13.07
N ARG A 381 21.20 -31.15 13.14
CA ARG A 381 22.45 -30.67 13.74
C ARG A 381 23.43 -30.18 12.67
N VAL A 382 22.90 -29.61 11.62
CA VAL A 382 23.68 -29.18 10.46
C VAL A 382 24.33 -27.84 10.82
N THR A 383 25.66 -27.76 10.76
CA THR A 383 26.36 -26.47 10.91
C THR A 383 26.00 -25.55 9.73
N LEU A 384 26.16 -24.23 9.86
CA LEU A 384 25.88 -23.32 8.74
C LEU A 384 26.66 -23.71 7.47
N SER A 385 27.92 -24.15 7.60
CA SER A 385 28.75 -24.66 6.49
C SER A 385 28.11 -25.87 5.81
N GLN A 386 27.70 -26.87 6.60
CA GLN A 386 27.03 -28.05 6.06
C GLN A 386 25.66 -27.70 5.45
N ALA A 387 24.97 -26.70 6.00
CA ALA A 387 23.68 -26.25 5.50
C ALA A 387 23.79 -25.59 4.14
N ILE A 388 24.88 -24.82 3.91
CA ILE A 388 25.25 -24.28 2.60
C ILE A 388 25.55 -25.42 1.63
N GLU A 389 26.44 -26.36 1.99
CA GLU A 389 26.78 -27.50 1.12
C GLU A 389 25.55 -28.34 0.74
N MET A 390 24.64 -28.56 1.69
CA MET A 390 23.38 -29.25 1.46
C MET A 390 22.44 -28.45 0.55
N ALA A 391 22.39 -27.12 0.69
CA ALA A 391 21.63 -26.27 -0.21
C ALA A 391 22.15 -26.34 -1.65
N ASP A 392 23.48 -26.34 -1.84
CA ASP A 392 24.13 -26.49 -3.14
C ASP A 392 23.84 -27.85 -3.78
N GLN A 393 23.68 -28.90 -2.96
CA GLN A 393 23.26 -30.23 -3.38
C GLN A 393 21.74 -30.35 -3.63
N GLY A 394 20.99 -29.25 -3.56
CA GLY A 394 19.55 -29.20 -3.79
C GLY A 394 18.68 -29.48 -2.56
N ASN A 395 19.25 -29.52 -1.36
CA ASN A 395 18.52 -29.63 -0.10
C ASN A 395 18.59 -28.31 0.71
N PRO A 396 17.68 -27.36 0.44
CA PRO A 396 17.73 -26.02 1.02
C PRO A 396 17.31 -25.96 2.50
N MET A 397 16.70 -27.03 3.00
CA MET A 397 16.01 -27.06 4.29
C MET A 397 16.87 -26.69 5.50
N PRO A 398 18.11 -27.20 5.64
CA PRO A 398 18.92 -26.88 6.81
C PRO A 398 19.28 -25.39 6.85
N LEU A 399 19.55 -24.79 5.69
CA LEU A 399 19.94 -23.39 5.58
C LEU A 399 18.77 -22.45 5.88
N VAL A 400 17.64 -22.72 5.23
CA VAL A 400 16.37 -22.01 5.47
C VAL A 400 16.02 -22.07 6.95
N ARG A 401 16.12 -23.25 7.54
CA ARG A 401 15.83 -23.42 8.95
C ARG A 401 16.76 -22.58 9.82
N GLU A 402 18.07 -22.64 9.58
CA GLU A 402 19.04 -21.93 10.43
C GLU A 402 18.89 -20.41 10.35
N LEU A 403 18.63 -19.87 9.17
CA LEU A 403 18.55 -18.42 8.97
C LEU A 403 17.15 -17.83 9.19
N VAL A 404 16.10 -18.64 9.04
CA VAL A 404 14.73 -18.10 8.99
C VAL A 404 13.84 -18.67 10.10
N ILE A 405 14.03 -19.93 10.49
CA ILE A 405 13.16 -20.61 11.48
C ILE A 405 13.78 -20.64 12.88
N SER A 406 15.08 -20.87 12.97
CA SER A 406 15.85 -21.03 14.21
C SER A 406 16.09 -19.74 15.00
N PRO A 407 16.24 -18.54 14.39
CA PRO A 407 16.55 -17.34 15.15
C PRO A 407 15.48 -17.04 16.19
N LYS A 408 15.92 -16.69 17.40
CA LYS A 408 15.02 -16.43 18.52
C LYS A 408 14.36 -15.06 18.41
N ASP A 409 14.99 -14.16 17.65
CA ASP A 409 14.52 -12.81 17.44
C ASP A 409 13.90 -12.69 16.05
N HIS A 410 12.65 -12.24 15.99
CA HIS A 410 11.97 -12.00 14.73
C HIS A 410 12.65 -10.88 13.94
N GLN A 411 13.21 -9.89 14.65
CA GLN A 411 13.89 -8.77 14.02
C GLN A 411 15.11 -9.25 13.23
N GLU A 412 15.93 -10.13 13.80
CA GLU A 412 17.10 -10.73 13.13
C GLU A 412 16.71 -11.43 11.83
N VAL A 413 15.58 -12.15 11.81
CA VAL A 413 15.06 -12.80 10.58
C VAL A 413 14.68 -11.76 9.52
N LEU A 414 14.06 -10.65 9.92
CA LEU A 414 13.72 -9.57 8.99
C LEU A 414 15.00 -8.97 8.38
N GLU A 415 16.02 -8.71 9.20
CA GLU A 415 17.32 -8.20 8.73
C GLU A 415 17.99 -9.17 7.74
N LEU A 416 17.99 -10.48 8.05
CA LEU A 416 18.52 -11.52 7.17
C LEU A 416 17.78 -11.58 5.83
N LEU A 417 16.45 -11.43 5.82
CA LEU A 417 15.66 -11.42 4.58
C LEU A 417 15.95 -10.18 3.73
N ILE A 418 16.14 -9.03 4.35
CA ILE A 418 16.51 -7.79 3.65
C ILE A 418 17.90 -7.94 3.02
N ASP A 419 18.88 -8.47 3.77
CA ASP A 419 20.23 -8.68 3.25
C ASP A 419 20.30 -9.78 2.19
N CYS A 420 19.46 -10.81 2.30
CA CYS A 420 19.27 -11.83 1.29
C CYS A 420 18.83 -11.22 -0.05
N TYR A 421 17.86 -10.29 -0.02
CA TYR A 421 17.45 -9.53 -1.20
C TYR A 421 18.57 -8.63 -1.73
N ARG A 422 19.27 -7.90 -0.86
CA ARG A 422 20.36 -7.01 -1.26
C ARG A 422 21.50 -7.76 -1.96
N PHE A 423 21.87 -8.95 -1.45
CA PHE A 423 22.87 -9.80 -2.13
C PHE A 423 22.39 -10.27 -3.50
N ARG A 424 21.10 -10.61 -3.66
CA ARG A 424 20.56 -10.97 -4.98
C ARG A 424 20.69 -9.82 -5.97
N VAL A 425 20.36 -8.60 -5.56
CA VAL A 425 20.47 -7.40 -6.39
C VAL A 425 21.93 -7.14 -6.77
N GLU A 426 22.85 -7.25 -5.81
CA GLU A 426 24.30 -7.10 -6.03
C GLU A 426 24.83 -8.13 -7.05
N ASP A 427 24.47 -9.40 -6.89
CA ASP A 427 24.91 -10.48 -7.77
C ASP A 427 24.31 -10.33 -9.18
N LEU A 428 23.03 -9.94 -9.31
CA LEU A 428 22.42 -9.62 -10.61
C LEU A 428 23.18 -8.52 -11.36
N HIS A 429 23.62 -7.48 -10.64
CA HIS A 429 24.41 -6.41 -11.22
C HIS A 429 25.82 -6.89 -11.63
N LYS A 430 26.53 -7.57 -10.74
CA LYS A 430 27.92 -8.01 -10.97
C LYS A 430 28.06 -9.15 -11.97
N ILE A 431 27.19 -10.15 -11.90
CA ILE A 431 27.27 -11.39 -12.69
C ILE A 431 26.53 -11.24 -14.02
N SER A 432 25.28 -10.77 -13.99
CA SER A 432 24.43 -10.67 -15.20
C SER A 432 24.54 -9.32 -15.91
N GLY A 433 25.00 -8.27 -15.22
CA GLY A 433 24.87 -6.88 -15.69
C GLY A 433 23.43 -6.33 -15.64
N ILE A 434 22.51 -7.05 -14.99
CA ILE A 434 21.10 -6.65 -14.89
C ILE A 434 20.98 -5.54 -13.85
N GLN A 435 20.39 -4.41 -14.25
CA GLN A 435 20.13 -3.28 -13.36
C GLN A 435 18.82 -3.54 -12.58
N ALA A 436 18.94 -3.88 -11.30
CA ALA A 436 17.82 -4.14 -10.39
C ALA A 436 18.04 -3.39 -9.06
N GLY A 437 16.98 -3.25 -8.25
CA GLY A 437 17.05 -2.62 -6.94
C GLY A 437 17.77 -1.28 -6.95
N CYS A 438 18.76 -1.09 -6.07
CA CYS A 438 19.55 0.14 -5.95
C CYS A 438 20.38 0.52 -7.19
N TYR A 439 20.52 -0.38 -8.18
CA TYR A 439 21.21 -0.10 -9.44
C TYR A 439 20.29 0.36 -10.56
N ARG A 440 18.96 0.27 -10.36
CA ARG A 440 17.97 0.64 -11.35
C ARG A 440 17.78 2.17 -11.35
N ASN A 441 18.16 2.83 -12.45
CA ASN A 441 18.06 4.27 -12.68
C ASN A 441 18.78 5.15 -11.63
N SER A 442 19.79 5.88 -12.07
CA SER A 442 20.68 6.71 -11.23
C SER A 442 20.04 7.98 -10.64
N THR A 443 18.71 8.13 -10.69
CA THR A 443 18.04 9.24 -10.00
C THR A 443 18.14 8.99 -8.49
N VAL A 444 19.11 9.67 -7.88
CA VAL A 444 19.50 9.54 -6.48
C VAL A 444 18.27 9.62 -5.58
N GLY A 445 17.91 8.49 -4.96
CA GLY A 445 16.91 8.43 -3.89
C GLY A 445 15.68 7.54 -4.14
N ASP A 446 15.48 7.03 -5.36
CA ASP A 446 14.33 6.16 -5.62
C ASP A 446 14.57 4.74 -5.08
N VAL A 447 13.81 4.37 -4.04
CA VAL A 447 13.79 3.00 -3.52
C VAL A 447 12.85 2.16 -4.36
N HIS A 448 13.38 1.16 -5.05
CA HIS A 448 12.59 0.19 -5.82
C HIS A 448 11.89 -0.83 -4.91
N LEU A 449 11.04 -0.35 -4.00
CA LEU A 449 10.34 -1.16 -3.01
C LEU A 449 9.49 -2.25 -3.68
N GLU A 450 8.91 -2.00 -4.85
CA GLU A 450 8.09 -2.98 -5.57
C GLU A 450 8.83 -4.31 -5.83
N GLU A 451 10.12 -4.25 -6.18
CA GLU A 451 10.95 -5.45 -6.39
C GLU A 451 11.17 -6.22 -5.08
N PHE A 452 11.41 -5.51 -3.98
CA PHE A 452 11.56 -6.12 -2.66
C PHE A 452 10.24 -6.74 -2.16
N VAL A 453 9.10 -6.08 -2.37
CA VAL A 453 7.80 -6.66 -2.01
C VAL A 453 7.50 -7.90 -2.86
N ASN A 454 7.86 -7.90 -4.15
CA ASN A 454 7.74 -9.09 -4.98
C ASN A 454 8.58 -10.26 -4.46
N PHE A 455 9.80 -9.99 -3.96
CA PHE A 455 10.62 -10.98 -3.27
C PHE A 455 9.93 -11.55 -2.01
N LEU A 456 9.39 -10.70 -1.15
CA LEU A 456 8.64 -11.15 0.04
C LEU A 456 7.37 -11.92 -0.31
N ARG A 457 6.69 -11.55 -1.40
CA ARG A 457 5.54 -12.33 -1.91
C ARG A 457 5.96 -13.69 -2.41
N GLN A 458 7.14 -13.82 -3.01
CA GLN A 458 7.65 -15.11 -3.45
C GLN A 458 7.93 -16.02 -2.25
N LEU A 459 8.51 -15.48 -1.17
CA LEU A 459 8.61 -16.15 0.12
C LEU A 459 7.22 -16.62 0.62
N GLN A 460 6.20 -15.76 0.54
CA GLN A 460 4.83 -16.07 0.98
C GLN A 460 4.12 -17.14 0.11
N ARG A 461 4.34 -17.11 -1.21
CA ARG A 461 3.74 -18.04 -2.18
C ARG A 461 4.45 -19.37 -2.25
N SER A 462 5.73 -19.40 -1.88
CA SER A 462 6.49 -20.64 -1.91
C SER A 462 5.81 -21.63 -0.95
N ASN A 463 5.42 -22.80 -1.46
CA ASN A 463 5.07 -23.96 -0.60
C ASN A 463 6.31 -24.49 0.15
N GLN A 464 7.45 -23.81 0.02
CA GLN A 464 8.65 -24.13 0.75
C GLN A 464 8.46 -23.73 2.21
N PRO A 465 9.02 -24.52 3.14
CA PRO A 465 8.96 -24.23 4.57
C PRO A 465 9.91 -23.08 4.98
N ALA A 466 10.25 -22.19 4.05
CA ALA A 466 11.00 -20.97 4.31
C ALA A 466 10.20 -19.90 5.02
N ARG A 467 8.89 -20.09 5.19
CA ARG A 467 8.05 -19.19 5.95
C ARG A 467 8.10 -19.53 7.45
N PRO A 468 8.61 -18.62 8.32
CA PRO A 468 8.47 -18.80 9.75
C PRO A 468 7.00 -18.95 10.16
N PRO A 469 6.66 -19.72 11.22
CA PRO A 469 5.27 -19.90 11.65
C PRO A 469 4.62 -18.60 12.15
N TRP A 470 5.43 -17.61 12.57
CA TRP A 470 4.98 -16.28 12.97
C TRP A 470 4.90 -15.30 11.80
N TRP A 471 5.34 -15.68 10.60
CA TRP A 471 5.36 -14.81 9.44
C TRP A 471 3.94 -14.55 8.94
N GLU A 472 3.45 -13.36 9.23
CA GLU A 472 2.14 -12.87 8.82
C GLU A 472 2.27 -11.54 8.07
N LEU A 473 1.16 -11.00 7.58
CA LEU A 473 1.16 -9.75 6.83
C LEU A 473 1.79 -8.59 7.63
N ALA A 474 1.56 -8.54 8.95
CA ALA A 474 2.18 -7.55 9.82
C ALA A 474 3.71 -7.66 9.83
N SER A 475 4.27 -8.87 9.84
CA SER A 475 5.72 -9.09 9.75
C SER A 475 6.28 -8.66 8.39
N GLN A 476 5.52 -8.86 7.32
CA GLN A 476 5.91 -8.41 5.99
C GLN A 476 5.97 -6.88 5.93
N VAL A 477 4.93 -6.19 6.39
CA VAL A 477 4.91 -4.72 6.46
C VAL A 477 6.07 -4.19 7.31
N GLN A 478 6.34 -4.82 8.45
CA GLN A 478 7.51 -4.47 9.27
C GLN A 478 8.83 -4.66 8.50
N CYS A 479 8.97 -5.74 7.73
CA CYS A 479 10.13 -5.98 6.87
C CYS A 479 10.29 -4.88 5.82
N GLU A 480 9.19 -4.47 5.18
CA GLU A 480 9.13 -3.41 4.18
C GLU A 480 9.55 -2.05 4.78
N ASP A 481 8.99 -1.69 5.95
CA ASP A 481 9.34 -0.47 6.67
C ASP A 481 10.83 -0.45 7.07
N MET A 482 11.34 -1.58 7.56
CA MET A 482 12.75 -1.75 7.90
C MET A 482 13.67 -1.60 6.68
N ALA A 483 13.28 -2.19 5.55
CA ALA A 483 14.03 -2.12 4.29
C ALA A 483 14.09 -0.71 3.70
N CYS A 484 13.04 0.09 3.88
CA CYS A 484 12.94 1.47 3.37
C CYS A 484 13.56 2.54 4.28
N ASN A 485 13.97 2.19 5.50
CA ASN A 485 14.52 3.17 6.43
C ASN A 485 16.00 3.45 6.12
N HIS A 486 16.29 4.60 5.50
CA HIS A 486 17.63 5.04 5.11
C HIS A 486 18.63 5.22 6.26
N ILE A 487 18.17 5.23 7.52
CA ILE A 487 19.02 5.28 8.71
C ILE A 487 19.54 3.88 9.06
N MET A 488 18.84 2.83 8.66
CA MET A 488 19.20 1.45 8.99
C MET A 488 20.29 0.92 8.06
N ARG A 489 21.15 0.08 8.61
CA ARG A 489 22.26 -0.60 7.90
C ARG A 489 21.80 -1.36 6.65
N TYR A 490 20.64 -1.99 6.76
CA TYR A 490 20.05 -2.85 5.74
C TYR A 490 19.11 -2.10 4.79
N TYR A 491 19.24 -0.78 4.66
CA TYR A 491 18.50 -0.01 3.67
C TYR A 491 18.72 -0.56 2.25
N ILE A 492 17.64 -0.93 1.57
CA ILE A 492 17.71 -1.60 0.25
C ILE A 492 18.13 -0.66 -0.89
N GLY A 493 18.13 0.66 -0.64
CA GLY A 493 18.65 1.65 -1.59
C GLY A 493 20.18 1.73 -1.62
N ASN A 494 20.89 1.03 -0.73
CA ASN A 494 22.35 1.00 -0.68
C ASN A 494 22.92 -0.36 -1.16
N PRO A 495 23.95 -0.36 -2.02
CA PRO A 495 24.74 -1.55 -2.33
C PRO A 495 25.20 -2.28 -1.06
N ILE A 496 25.36 -3.60 -1.12
CA ILE A 496 25.73 -4.40 0.05
C ILE A 496 27.21 -4.76 0.00
N ASN A 497 27.91 -4.60 1.13
CA ASN A 497 29.31 -4.98 1.28
C ASN A 497 29.43 -6.27 2.10
N GLU A 498 30.19 -7.25 1.62
CA GLU A 498 30.42 -8.51 2.32
C GLU A 498 31.05 -8.33 3.70
N ASN A 499 32.05 -7.45 3.84
CA ASN A 499 32.74 -7.21 5.11
C ASN A 499 31.79 -6.61 6.16
N GLU A 500 30.84 -5.80 5.72
CA GLU A 500 29.83 -5.20 6.57
C GLU A 500 28.90 -6.27 7.14
N VAL A 501 28.48 -7.23 6.31
CA VAL A 501 27.67 -8.39 6.71
C VAL A 501 28.44 -9.31 7.65
N ILE A 502 29.70 -9.63 7.34
CA ILE A 502 30.57 -10.44 8.21
C ILE A 502 30.71 -9.78 9.58
N THR A 503 30.90 -8.47 9.63
CA THR A 503 31.03 -7.70 10.87
C THR A 503 29.73 -7.68 11.67
N HIS A 504 28.59 -7.48 11.02
CA HIS A 504 27.27 -7.42 11.67
C HIS A 504 26.87 -8.75 12.31
N TYR A 505 26.98 -9.85 11.56
CA TYR A 505 26.56 -11.17 12.03
C TYR A 505 27.66 -11.96 12.75
N GLY A 506 28.89 -11.45 12.76
CA GLY A 506 30.04 -12.12 13.40
C GLY A 506 30.39 -13.48 12.78
N ASN A 507 30.06 -13.70 11.51
CA ASN A 507 30.23 -14.99 10.84
C ASN A 507 30.74 -14.83 9.40
N GLN A 508 31.90 -15.39 9.09
CA GLN A 508 32.54 -15.31 7.78
C GLN A 508 31.75 -16.00 6.66
N LEU A 509 30.89 -16.97 6.99
CA LEU A 509 30.08 -17.70 6.02
C LEU A 509 28.71 -17.05 5.77
N MET A 510 28.38 -15.96 6.46
CA MET A 510 27.07 -15.33 6.35
C MET A 510 26.77 -14.80 4.94
N PRO A 511 27.70 -14.14 4.21
CA PRO A 511 27.45 -13.75 2.82
C PRO A 511 27.09 -14.94 1.91
N THR A 512 27.83 -16.04 2.00
CA THR A 512 27.56 -17.27 1.23
C THR A 512 26.19 -17.86 1.58
N ALA A 513 25.87 -17.92 2.87
CA ALA A 513 24.58 -18.40 3.36
C ALA A 513 23.40 -17.55 2.85
N LEU A 514 23.52 -16.23 2.85
CA LEU A 514 22.48 -15.32 2.37
C LEU A 514 22.27 -15.41 0.84
N ARG A 515 23.34 -15.63 0.06
CA ARG A 515 23.25 -15.91 -1.38
C ARG A 515 22.58 -17.25 -1.67
N ALA A 516 22.95 -18.30 -0.95
CA ALA A 516 22.28 -19.58 -1.09
C ALA A 516 20.78 -19.48 -0.73
N LEU A 517 20.44 -18.76 0.35
CA LEU A 517 19.04 -18.46 0.70
C LEU A 517 18.33 -17.68 -0.42
N SER A 518 18.99 -16.71 -1.05
CA SER A 518 18.36 -15.92 -2.13
C SER A 518 18.07 -16.81 -3.34
N ASN A 519 19.00 -17.69 -3.73
CA ASN A 519 18.78 -18.66 -4.80
C ASN A 519 17.59 -19.57 -4.52
N ILE A 520 17.41 -19.99 -3.26
CA ILE A 520 16.27 -20.81 -2.85
C ILE A 520 14.95 -20.05 -3.02
N LEU A 521 14.90 -18.80 -2.56
CA LEU A 521 13.69 -17.97 -2.61
C LEU A 521 13.31 -17.55 -4.04
N TYR A 522 14.31 -17.29 -4.90
CA TYR A 522 14.11 -16.98 -6.31
C TYR A 522 13.95 -18.22 -7.21
N GLY A 523 14.17 -19.42 -6.68
CA GLY A 523 14.05 -20.67 -7.41
C GLY A 523 15.21 -20.98 -8.37
N GLY A 524 16.39 -20.38 -8.17
CA GLY A 524 17.58 -20.67 -8.95
C GLY A 524 18.71 -19.65 -8.79
N PRO A 525 19.91 -19.97 -9.32
CA PRO A 525 21.06 -19.06 -9.32
C PRO A 525 20.79 -17.79 -10.15
N VAL A 526 21.67 -16.80 -10.01
CA VAL A 526 21.68 -15.62 -10.88
C VAL A 526 22.09 -16.05 -12.29
N PRO A 527 21.38 -15.65 -13.36
CA PRO A 527 21.75 -16.01 -14.72
C PRO A 527 23.10 -15.38 -15.10
N GLU A 528 23.99 -16.14 -15.74
CA GLU A 528 25.25 -15.59 -16.25
C GLU A 528 24.99 -14.64 -17.42
N ARG A 529 25.85 -13.62 -17.56
CA ARG A 529 25.80 -12.73 -18.72
C ARG A 529 26.02 -13.56 -19.98
N ALA A 530 25.07 -13.51 -20.92
CA ALA A 530 25.22 -14.20 -22.20
C ALA A 530 26.46 -13.65 -22.94
N GLU A 531 27.52 -14.44 -23.03
CA GLU A 531 28.83 -14.06 -23.60
C GLU A 531 28.81 -13.73 -25.11
N GLY A 532 27.64 -13.56 -25.73
CA GLY A 532 27.50 -13.39 -27.18
C GLY A 532 26.81 -12.11 -27.64
N TYR A 533 26.42 -11.21 -26.74
CA TYR A 533 25.80 -9.94 -27.12
C TYR A 533 26.78 -8.80 -26.89
N GLU A 534 27.76 -8.68 -27.76
CA GLU A 534 28.41 -7.40 -28.03
C GLU A 534 27.32 -6.46 -28.54
N GLY A 535 26.68 -5.74 -27.61
CA GLY A 535 25.72 -4.71 -27.96
C GLY A 535 26.36 -3.77 -28.98
N PRO A 536 25.61 -3.26 -29.96
CA PRO A 536 26.15 -2.39 -30.99
C PRO A 536 26.93 -1.29 -30.30
N GLY A 537 28.26 -1.34 -30.44
CA GLY A 537 29.15 -0.42 -29.77
C GLY A 537 28.66 0.98 -30.06
N ASN A 538 28.43 1.77 -29.01
CA ASN A 538 28.46 3.22 -29.14
C ASN A 538 29.91 3.57 -29.52
N GLY A 539 30.25 3.36 -30.78
CA GLY A 539 31.50 3.73 -31.39
C GLY A 539 31.54 5.24 -31.45
N ASP A 540 32.11 5.84 -30.41
CA ASP A 540 32.76 7.14 -30.54
C ASP A 540 34.01 6.89 -31.41
N PRO A 541 34.11 7.44 -32.63
CA PRO A 541 35.19 7.12 -33.54
C PRO A 541 36.41 7.95 -33.16
N THR A 542 37.17 7.52 -32.15
CA THR A 542 38.56 7.95 -32.01
C THR A 542 39.37 7.30 -33.13
N MET A 543 39.62 8.07 -34.19
CA MET A 543 40.62 7.74 -35.21
C MET A 543 41.98 7.53 -34.54
N GLU A 544 42.45 6.28 -34.55
CA GLU A 544 43.83 5.93 -34.28
C GLU A 544 44.59 5.97 -35.63
N PRO A 545 45.66 6.77 -35.79
CA PRO A 545 46.38 6.86 -37.05
C PRO A 545 47.35 5.69 -37.23
N ASP A 546 47.31 5.10 -38.42
CA ASP A 546 48.17 4.02 -38.89
C ASP A 546 49.67 4.28 -38.65
N HIS A 547 50.33 3.36 -37.95
CA HIS A 547 51.80 3.27 -37.90
C HIS A 547 52.34 2.30 -38.94
N ILE A 548 53.01 2.85 -39.95
CA ILE A 548 53.88 2.17 -40.91
C ILE A 548 55.20 1.78 -40.23
N PRO A 549 55.74 0.55 -40.42
CA PRO A 549 57.03 0.16 -39.86
C PRO A 549 58.18 0.44 -40.84
N GLY A 550 59.22 1.17 -40.38
CA GLY A 550 60.51 1.19 -41.09
C GLY A 550 61.51 2.27 -40.67
N LEU A 551 62.66 1.80 -40.17
CA LEU A 551 64.02 2.34 -40.34
C LEU A 551 64.55 3.48 -39.42
N SER A 552 65.46 3.06 -38.53
CA SER A 552 66.86 3.53 -38.33
C SER A 552 67.21 4.94 -37.83
N GLY A 553 68.14 4.97 -36.85
CA GLY A 553 69.02 6.09 -36.48
C GLY A 553 68.41 6.99 -35.40
N GLY A 554 69.05 7.31 -34.28
CA GLY A 554 70.48 7.52 -34.05
C GLY A 554 70.63 8.96 -33.50
N ASP A 555 70.98 9.02 -32.21
CA ASP A 555 71.74 10.08 -31.53
C ASP A 555 71.15 11.50 -31.28
N ASP A 556 71.30 11.88 -30.00
CA ASP A 556 71.81 13.16 -29.48
C ASP A 556 70.96 14.45 -29.41
N GLN A 557 70.74 14.85 -28.14
CA GLN A 557 71.27 16.07 -27.52
C GLN A 557 70.47 17.39 -27.60
N TRP A 558 70.02 17.81 -26.39
CA TRP A 558 69.90 19.16 -25.81
C TRP A 558 69.60 20.38 -26.70
N GLY A 559 68.55 21.14 -26.33
CA GLY A 559 68.44 22.55 -26.69
C GLY A 559 67.10 23.20 -26.34
N ARG A 560 67.18 24.30 -25.58
CA ARG A 560 66.09 25.20 -25.20
C ARG A 560 65.39 25.82 -26.41
N ASP A 561 64.12 26.19 -26.30
CA ASP A 561 63.72 27.60 -26.13
C ASP A 561 62.21 27.80 -26.01
N SER A 562 61.88 28.90 -25.35
CA SER A 562 60.57 29.39 -24.93
C SER A 562 59.74 30.04 -26.04
N SER A 563 58.48 30.38 -25.67
CA SER A 563 57.55 31.36 -26.29
C SER A 563 56.67 30.78 -27.39
N SER A 564 55.43 31.20 -27.63
CA SER A 564 54.45 32.09 -27.01
C SER A 564 53.21 31.96 -27.91
N GLY A 565 52.00 32.10 -27.39
CA GLY A 565 50.83 32.31 -28.24
C GLY A 565 49.56 31.69 -27.68
N THR A 566 49.02 32.33 -26.65
CA THR A 566 47.57 32.44 -26.51
C THR A 566 47.08 33.42 -27.57
N ASP A 567 46.14 33.02 -28.41
CA ASP A 567 45.04 33.83 -28.96
C ASP A 567 44.21 32.98 -29.95
N ASP A 568 42.92 33.29 -30.08
CA ASP A 568 41.91 32.77 -31.03
C ASP A 568 40.98 31.62 -30.57
N ILE A 569 40.12 31.91 -29.58
CA ILE A 569 38.75 31.35 -29.56
C ILE A 569 37.76 32.49 -29.25
N ASP A 570 37.41 33.25 -30.28
CA ASP A 570 36.22 34.12 -30.29
C ASP A 570 35.74 34.34 -31.73
N LYS A 571 35.03 33.33 -32.28
CA LYS A 571 34.11 33.47 -33.43
C LYS A 571 33.51 32.11 -33.81
N ALA A 572 32.28 31.83 -33.36
CA ALA A 572 31.25 31.10 -34.15
C ALA A 572 30.01 30.77 -33.31
N LEU A 573 29.23 31.78 -32.91
CA LEU A 573 27.80 31.59 -32.64
C LEU A 573 27.03 32.79 -33.20
N GLY A 574 26.43 32.57 -34.37
CA GLY A 574 25.60 33.57 -35.01
C GLY A 574 25.18 33.07 -36.37
N ASN A 575 24.08 32.33 -36.42
CA ASN A 575 23.04 32.38 -37.45
C ASN A 575 22.21 31.11 -37.41
N LEU A 576 20.97 31.20 -36.93
CA LEU A 576 19.79 30.68 -37.63
C LEU A 576 18.51 31.19 -36.95
N LYS A 577 17.70 31.85 -37.79
CA LYS A 577 16.44 32.53 -37.46
C LYS A 577 15.35 31.51 -37.16
N LEU A 578 14.53 31.82 -36.15
CA LEU A 578 13.25 31.16 -35.87
C LEU A 578 12.19 31.68 -36.85
N GLU A 579 11.58 30.80 -37.63
CA GLU A 579 10.35 31.06 -38.38
C GLU A 579 9.12 30.68 -37.55
N ASN A 580 8.09 31.53 -37.58
CA ASN A 580 6.80 31.34 -36.91
C ASN A 580 5.91 30.33 -37.66
N PRO A 581 5.12 29.49 -36.97
CA PRO A 581 4.05 28.74 -37.62
C PRO A 581 2.73 29.52 -37.70
N VAL A 582 2.14 29.41 -38.88
CA VAL A 582 0.87 29.94 -39.36
C VAL A 582 -0.33 29.15 -38.79
N SER A 583 -1.38 29.86 -38.38
CA SER A 583 -2.74 29.32 -38.18
C SER A 583 -3.58 29.44 -39.46
N PRO A 584 -4.60 28.59 -39.64
CA PRO A 584 -5.81 29.03 -40.33
C PRO A 584 -7.07 28.74 -39.50
N LEU A 585 -7.80 29.80 -39.20
CA LEU A 585 -9.17 29.79 -38.68
C LEU A 585 -10.07 30.29 -39.81
N ALA A 586 -10.99 29.45 -40.27
CA ALA A 586 -11.99 29.78 -41.28
C ALA A 586 -13.23 30.41 -40.62
N ALA A 587 -13.78 31.39 -41.34
CA ALA A 587 -14.83 32.31 -40.94
C ALA A 587 -16.23 31.68 -40.90
N LEU A 588 -17.10 32.27 -40.08
CA LEU A 588 -18.52 32.38 -40.37
C LEU A 588 -19.04 33.74 -39.85
N GLU A 589 -19.75 34.39 -40.76
CA GLU A 589 -20.24 35.76 -40.74
C GLU A 589 -21.30 36.01 -39.67
N THR A 590 -21.41 37.25 -39.18
CA THR A 590 -22.72 37.94 -39.07
C THR A 590 -22.56 39.42 -38.71
N LYS A 591 -22.88 40.25 -39.71
CA LYS A 591 -23.77 41.42 -39.70
C LYS A 591 -23.74 42.43 -38.53
N THR A 592 -23.30 43.63 -38.91
CA THR A 592 -23.35 44.92 -38.23
C THR A 592 -24.79 45.47 -38.12
N GLU A 593 -25.18 46.01 -36.95
CA GLU A 593 -26.18 47.09 -36.89
C GLU A 593 -26.13 47.94 -35.59
N ALA A 594 -26.01 49.25 -35.83
CA ALA A 594 -26.55 50.43 -35.12
C ALA A 594 -26.29 50.74 -33.62
N SER A 595 -26.02 52.03 -33.42
CA SER A 595 -25.60 52.72 -32.19
C SER A 595 -26.76 53.37 -31.42
N LEU A 596 -26.63 53.38 -30.07
CA LEU A 596 -27.16 54.33 -29.05
C LEU A 596 -28.71 54.42 -28.85
N PRO A 597 -29.25 54.82 -27.66
CA PRO A 597 -28.66 55.77 -26.71
C PRO A 597 -28.77 55.47 -25.19
N THR A 598 -27.98 56.25 -24.46
CA THR A 598 -27.87 56.44 -23.01
C THR A 598 -29.11 57.10 -22.38
N ARG A 599 -29.66 56.58 -21.26
CA ARG A 599 -30.15 57.41 -20.12
C ARG A 599 -30.60 56.65 -18.85
N SER A 600 -30.32 57.32 -17.72
CA SER A 600 -31.05 57.46 -16.45
C SER A 600 -31.18 56.31 -15.43
N SER A 601 -30.31 56.38 -14.42
CA SER A 601 -30.59 56.64 -12.98
C SER A 601 -31.80 56.03 -12.24
N SER A 602 -31.46 55.51 -11.04
CA SER A 602 -32.20 55.44 -9.76
C SER A 602 -32.75 54.07 -9.35
N PRO A 603 -33.00 53.76 -8.05
CA PRO A 603 -32.56 54.41 -6.80
C PRO A 603 -31.98 53.44 -5.73
N ALA A 604 -31.36 54.02 -4.70
CA ALA A 604 -30.84 53.37 -3.49
C ALA A 604 -31.95 52.78 -2.58
N PRO A 605 -31.71 51.68 -1.85
CA PRO A 605 -32.62 51.19 -0.83
C PRO A 605 -32.37 51.82 0.55
N LYS A 606 -33.48 52.11 1.21
CA LYS A 606 -33.62 52.76 2.52
C LYS A 606 -33.10 51.91 3.67
N ALA A 607 -32.43 52.57 4.61
CA ALA A 607 -32.06 52.05 5.91
C ALA A 607 -33.30 51.75 6.78
N THR A 608 -33.31 50.58 7.42
CA THR A 608 -34.31 50.20 8.42
C THR A 608 -33.68 50.34 9.81
N GLN A 609 -34.32 51.12 10.69
CA GLN A 609 -33.91 51.35 12.07
C GLN A 609 -34.26 50.13 12.93
N SER A 610 -33.30 49.66 13.73
CA SER A 610 -33.46 48.62 14.74
C SER A 610 -33.63 49.24 16.14
N ALA A 611 -34.59 48.71 16.90
CA ALA A 611 -34.93 49.07 18.28
C ALA A 611 -33.81 48.72 19.29
N PRO A 612 -33.78 49.36 20.49
CA PRO A 612 -32.74 49.15 21.49
C PRO A 612 -32.97 47.87 22.31
N VAL A 613 -31.93 47.03 22.42
CA VAL A 613 -31.86 45.85 23.28
C VAL A 613 -31.15 46.23 24.59
N ALA A 614 -31.73 45.80 25.72
CA ALA A 614 -31.21 45.99 27.07
C ALA A 614 -29.87 45.26 27.32
N PRO A 615 -29.01 45.74 28.25
CA PRO A 615 -27.68 45.19 28.45
C PRO A 615 -27.71 43.82 29.14
N GLN A 616 -27.16 42.80 28.48
CA GLN A 616 -26.86 41.50 29.08
C GLN A 616 -25.53 41.55 29.86
N ALA A 617 -25.51 40.84 30.99
CA ALA A 617 -24.37 40.68 31.88
C ALA A 617 -23.17 39.98 31.19
N PRO A 618 -21.93 40.27 31.61
CA PRO A 618 -20.74 39.70 31.01
C PRO A 618 -20.62 38.18 31.29
N PRO A 619 -20.16 37.39 30.30
CA PRO A 619 -19.96 35.96 30.46
C PRO A 619 -18.76 35.63 31.37
N PRO A 620 -18.76 34.46 32.03
CA PRO A 620 -17.68 34.04 32.92
C PRO A 620 -16.39 33.74 32.14
N ARG A 621 -15.25 34.15 32.72
CA ARG A 621 -13.92 33.94 32.16
C ARG A 621 -13.62 32.43 32.00
N PRO A 622 -13.04 32.00 30.86
CA PRO A 622 -12.59 30.62 30.71
C PRO A 622 -11.37 30.35 31.59
N ALA A 623 -11.39 29.18 32.24
CA ALA A 623 -10.30 28.70 33.09
C ALA A 623 -9.02 28.49 32.26
N GLN A 624 -7.92 29.08 32.73
CA GLN A 624 -6.59 28.91 32.14
C GLN A 624 -6.11 27.46 32.34
N LYS A 625 -6.02 26.70 31.24
CA LYS A 625 -5.25 25.45 31.20
C LYS A 625 -3.76 25.80 31.21
N LYS A 626 -3.07 25.50 32.32
CA LYS A 626 -1.60 25.55 32.40
C LYS A 626 -1.01 24.60 31.37
N LYS A 627 -0.28 25.16 30.39
CA LYS A 627 0.61 24.46 29.48
C LYS A 627 1.68 23.76 30.33
N ARG A 628 1.74 22.43 30.32
CA ARG A 628 2.89 21.68 30.82
C ARG A 628 3.95 21.69 29.72
N GLU A 629 5.12 22.23 30.04
CA GLU A 629 6.29 22.15 29.19
C GLU A 629 6.81 20.69 29.14
N PRO A 630 7.37 20.24 28.00
CA PRO A 630 7.96 18.92 27.88
C PRO A 630 9.27 18.86 28.68
N ILE A 631 9.37 17.84 29.54
CA ILE A 631 10.61 17.48 30.24
C ILE A 631 11.57 16.92 29.20
N VAL A 632 12.62 17.66 28.89
CA VAL A 632 13.76 17.20 28.10
C VAL A 632 14.66 16.39 29.04
N HIS A 633 14.72 15.08 28.85
CA HIS A 633 15.76 14.26 29.48
C HIS A 633 17.06 14.49 28.72
N VAL A 634 17.97 15.25 29.32
CA VAL A 634 19.37 15.33 28.90
C VAL A 634 20.03 14.01 29.29
N TRP A 635 20.53 13.29 28.29
CA TRP A 635 21.32 12.07 28.48
C TRP A 635 22.79 12.48 28.66
N GLU A 636 23.31 12.34 29.87
CA GLU A 636 24.75 12.49 30.13
C GLU A 636 25.46 11.15 29.91
N PRO A 637 26.55 11.11 29.12
CA PRO A 637 27.32 9.89 28.94
C PRO A 637 28.12 9.53 30.21
N PRO A 638 28.32 8.23 30.49
CA PRO A 638 29.07 7.79 31.66
C PRO A 638 30.54 8.19 31.57
N THR A 639 31.02 8.84 32.62
CA THR A 639 32.44 9.14 32.86
C THR A 639 33.23 7.84 33.01
N ALA A 640 34.33 7.75 32.25
CA ALA A 640 35.33 6.71 32.39
C ALA A 640 35.93 6.75 33.80
N THR A 641 35.84 5.63 34.52
CA THR A 641 36.63 5.41 35.73
C THR A 641 38.00 4.89 35.33
N ASP A 642 39.02 5.69 35.58
CA ASP A 642 40.42 5.27 35.62
C ASP A 642 40.62 4.17 36.66
N SER A 643 41.19 3.05 36.22
CA SER A 643 41.74 2.01 37.09
C SER A 643 43.26 2.03 36.98
N ASN A 644 43.90 2.45 38.07
CA ASN A 644 45.26 2.04 38.46
C ASN A 644 45.28 0.56 38.84
#